data_AF-H3DE22-F1
#
_entry.id   AF-H3DE22-F1
#
_cell.length_a   1.000
_cell.length_b   1.000
_cell.length_c   1.000
_cell.angle_alpha   90.00
_cell.angle_beta   90.00
_cell.angle_gamma   90.00
#
_symmetry.space_group_name_H-M   'P 1'
#
loop_
_entity.id
_entity.type
_entity.pdbx_description
1 polymer ?
#
loop_
_entity_poly.entity_id
_entity_poly.type
_entity_poly.pdbx_seq_one_letter_code
_entity_poly.pdbx_strand_id
1 'polypeptide(L)'
;PDRGLCLRKADSLARAGRISEALDSYCFAASLCRLRPEELPFLVETIARTLREKELGSLNGHGGGGEEDGAEGDGEDGALDLFSCRLCRCLLYEPTTVECGHTFCKRCLEDRPVEECISCRQKLNKLDGLPNGRRVNVVLSGLLDKLFGSESKGRKLWMEGEVLWKKQNLPAALEKLNAAVDLVPPTGRLLCQRVELHLEMKNLSLAVQDASSLCRLRPFWTKARYLRATALRKADRNDEAFQEFLMCVALKPDWTKVKLEAQKPSFTLFPAQNSEKGVAPESSSKLSSPSPSKPDATSGGESAKTLSGILAALPPGGLKRKHSEDGPSSASNPPSKVHKSDEMSGVAAAPAEPPRPVPLNLLDSGDLECSLCMRLFYEPVATPCGHTFCIKCLERCMDHNPNCPLCKENLSEYLATRGYSKTLLMEEVLQRFLAEELAERKKIHEEEMKELSNLNQEVPIFVCTTAFPTIPCPLHVFEPRYRLMIRRSMETGTKQFGMCIADDLKGFADYGCMLQVRDVKFFPDGRSVVDTIGVSRFKVLSHGQRDGYHTAKIEYLEDKRVEAEELAELLKLHDSVYEQASSWFTSLKDNMKSQILSHFGHLPSKDPDPQASPSGPAWCWWLLAVLPLENRAQLTILAMTSLKDRLVAIRRVLIFVTRKRP
;
A
#
# COMPACT_ATOMS: atom_id res chain seq x y z
N PRO A 1 -60.26 -23.63 17.96
CA PRO A 1 -59.22 -24.69 17.91
C PRO A 1 -58.25 -24.53 19.07
N ASP A 2 -57.53 -25.59 19.47
CA ASP A 2 -56.41 -25.43 20.40
C ASP A 2 -55.27 -24.63 19.73
N ARG A 3 -54.76 -23.61 20.44
CA ARG A 3 -53.64 -22.77 20.03
C ARG A 3 -52.38 -23.58 19.78
N GLY A 4 -52.11 -24.62 20.58
CA GLY A 4 -50.97 -25.52 20.38
C GLY A 4 -51.06 -26.30 19.06
N LEU A 5 -52.27 -26.66 18.66
CA LEU A 5 -52.56 -27.32 17.38
C LEU A 5 -52.40 -26.36 16.19
N CYS A 6 -52.79 -25.09 16.34
CA CYS A 6 -52.56 -24.04 15.33
C CYS A 6 -51.06 -23.75 15.13
N LEU A 7 -50.27 -23.67 16.21
CA LEU A 7 -48.81 -23.50 16.13
C LEU A 7 -48.14 -24.70 15.44
N ARG A 8 -48.44 -25.94 15.85
CA ARG A 8 -47.90 -27.15 15.22
C ARG A 8 -48.26 -27.26 13.73
N LYS A 9 -49.45 -26.81 13.34
CA LYS A 9 -49.85 -26.69 11.94
C LYS A 9 -49.00 -25.65 11.20
N ALA A 10 -48.80 -24.48 11.80
CA ALA A 10 -48.00 -23.40 11.22
C ALA A 10 -46.52 -23.80 11.03
N ASP A 11 -45.90 -24.38 12.06
CA ASP A 11 -44.57 -24.99 12.00
C ASP A 11 -44.43 -26.00 10.84
N SER A 12 -45.43 -26.89 10.70
CA SER A 12 -45.41 -27.96 9.71
C SER A 12 -45.58 -27.44 8.28
N LEU A 13 -46.41 -26.40 8.09
CA LEU A 13 -46.54 -25.70 6.81
C LEU A 13 -45.28 -24.90 6.47
N ALA A 14 -44.61 -24.30 7.46
CA ALA A 14 -43.35 -23.59 7.29
C ALA A 14 -42.22 -24.55 6.83
N ARG A 15 -42.07 -25.70 7.51
CA ARG A 15 -41.16 -26.79 7.08
C ARG A 15 -41.49 -27.32 5.68
N ALA A 16 -42.78 -27.39 5.32
CA ALA A 16 -43.24 -27.77 3.98
C ALA A 16 -43.12 -26.66 2.91
N GLY A 17 -42.56 -25.48 3.24
CA GLY A 17 -42.39 -24.36 2.30
C GLY A 17 -43.69 -23.66 1.89
N ARG A 18 -44.81 -23.92 2.57
CA ARG A 18 -46.14 -23.31 2.29
C ARG A 18 -46.31 -22.03 3.10
N ILE A 19 -45.47 -21.03 2.78
CA ILE A 19 -45.19 -19.85 3.63
C ILE A 19 -46.44 -19.02 3.92
N SER A 20 -47.31 -18.78 2.93
CA SER A 20 -48.56 -18.05 3.11
C SER A 20 -49.48 -18.76 4.12
N GLU A 21 -49.74 -20.05 3.91
CA GLU A 21 -50.61 -20.84 4.79
C GLU A 21 -50.01 -21.06 6.19
N ALA A 22 -48.67 -21.07 6.29
CA ALA A 22 -47.95 -21.05 7.55
C ALA A 22 -48.18 -19.72 8.28
N LEU A 23 -47.98 -18.58 7.62
CA LEU A 23 -48.28 -17.25 8.14
C LEU A 23 -49.75 -17.13 8.58
N ASP A 24 -50.71 -17.56 7.77
CA ASP A 24 -52.14 -17.57 8.12
C ASP A 24 -52.39 -18.39 9.39
N SER A 25 -51.70 -19.54 9.54
CA SER A 25 -51.82 -20.41 10.71
C SER A 25 -51.13 -19.83 11.96
N TYR A 26 -50.02 -19.10 11.83
CA TYR A 26 -49.43 -18.33 12.93
C TYR A 26 -50.32 -17.15 13.33
N CYS A 27 -50.93 -16.45 12.37
CA CYS A 27 -51.86 -15.34 12.65
C CYS A 27 -53.12 -15.84 13.39
N PHE A 28 -53.64 -17.01 13.02
CA PHE A 28 -54.74 -17.64 13.74
C PHE A 28 -54.32 -18.15 15.13
N ALA A 29 -53.05 -18.54 15.34
CA ALA A 29 -52.54 -18.83 16.69
C ALA A 29 -52.39 -17.54 17.54
N ALA A 30 -51.97 -16.44 16.92
CA ALA A 30 -51.76 -15.15 17.56
C ALA A 30 -53.07 -14.50 18.05
N SER A 31 -54.15 -14.62 17.29
CA SER A 31 -55.46 -14.09 17.65
C SER A 31 -56.12 -14.84 18.83
N LEU A 32 -55.67 -16.06 19.15
CA LEU A 32 -56.11 -16.81 20.32
C LEU A 32 -55.34 -16.42 21.59
N CYS A 33 -54.03 -16.21 21.50
CA CYS A 33 -53.21 -15.57 22.53
C CYS A 33 -51.83 -15.21 21.94
N ARG A 34 -51.27 -14.05 22.34
CA ARG A 34 -50.00 -13.48 21.86
C ARG A 34 -48.94 -14.56 21.59
N LEU A 35 -48.34 -14.56 20.39
CA LEU A 35 -47.21 -15.43 20.09
C LEU A 35 -46.02 -15.08 20.98
N ARG A 36 -45.31 -16.11 21.48
CA ARG A 36 -44.14 -15.96 22.33
C ARG A 36 -42.84 -16.23 21.54
N PRO A 37 -41.69 -15.70 21.99
CA PRO A 37 -40.39 -15.89 21.36
C PRO A 37 -40.04 -17.33 20.96
N GLU A 38 -40.44 -18.31 21.78
CA GLU A 38 -40.13 -19.73 21.63
C GLU A 38 -40.99 -20.42 20.56
N GLU A 39 -42.06 -19.75 20.12
CA GLU A 39 -43.08 -20.27 19.19
C GLU A 39 -42.91 -19.70 17.76
N LEU A 40 -41.88 -18.87 17.55
CA LEU A 40 -41.51 -18.24 16.28
C LEU A 40 -40.26 -18.79 15.55
N PRO A 41 -39.36 -19.65 16.10
CA PRO A 41 -38.12 -20.04 15.41
C PRO A 41 -38.32 -20.58 13.99
N PHE A 42 -39.27 -21.49 13.78
CA PHE A 42 -39.52 -22.10 12.47
C PHE A 42 -40.07 -21.11 11.44
N LEU A 43 -40.82 -20.08 11.86
CA LEU A 43 -41.27 -19.01 10.97
C LEU A 43 -40.09 -18.17 10.50
N VAL A 44 -39.27 -17.70 11.46
CA VAL A 44 -38.10 -16.86 11.19
C VAL A 44 -37.10 -17.61 10.31
N GLU A 45 -36.80 -18.87 10.65
CA GLU A 45 -35.92 -19.75 9.87
C GLU A 45 -36.45 -19.99 8.45
N THR A 46 -37.76 -20.16 8.27
CA THR A 46 -38.36 -20.37 6.94
C THR A 46 -38.30 -19.11 6.09
N ILE A 47 -38.62 -17.93 6.65
CA ILE A 47 -38.48 -16.63 5.95
C ILE A 47 -37.00 -16.41 5.55
N ALA A 48 -36.08 -16.68 6.48
CA ALA A 48 -34.65 -16.62 6.26
C ALA A 48 -34.17 -17.55 5.13
N ARG A 49 -34.65 -18.79 5.13
CA ARG A 49 -34.35 -19.80 4.10
C ARG A 49 -34.88 -19.38 2.73
N THR A 50 -36.12 -18.90 2.63
CA THR A 50 -36.71 -18.50 1.33
C THR A 50 -36.01 -17.29 0.71
N LEU A 51 -35.50 -16.36 1.53
CA LEU A 51 -34.69 -15.24 1.03
C LEU A 51 -33.33 -15.76 0.50
N ARG A 52 -32.63 -16.62 1.25
CA ARG A 52 -31.37 -17.26 0.79
C ARG A 52 -31.54 -18.13 -0.45
N GLU A 53 -32.64 -18.89 -0.56
CA GLU A 53 -32.95 -19.72 -1.73
C GLU A 53 -33.14 -18.90 -3.01
N LYS A 54 -33.62 -17.65 -2.89
CA LYS A 54 -33.71 -16.69 -4.01
C LYS A 54 -32.35 -16.14 -4.42
N GLU A 55 -31.38 -16.05 -3.50
CA GLU A 55 -30.04 -15.53 -3.75
C GLU A 55 -29.08 -16.58 -4.34
N LEU A 56 -29.05 -17.82 -3.81
CA LEU A 56 -28.27 -18.92 -4.43
C LEU A 56 -28.77 -19.28 -5.84
N GLY A 57 -30.05 -18.99 -6.15
CA GLY A 57 -30.58 -19.08 -7.51
C GLY A 57 -29.99 -18.07 -8.50
N SER A 58 -29.30 -17.03 -8.01
CA SER A 58 -28.66 -15.97 -8.82
C SER A 58 -27.14 -15.90 -8.67
N LEU A 59 -26.55 -16.57 -7.67
CA LEU A 59 -25.10 -16.66 -7.43
C LEU A 59 -24.73 -18.10 -7.06
N ASN A 60 -24.29 -18.88 -8.05
CA ASN A 60 -23.97 -20.30 -7.86
C ASN A 60 -22.51 -20.57 -8.28
N GLY A 61 -21.58 -20.55 -7.32
CA GLY A 61 -20.15 -20.82 -7.59
C GLY A 61 -19.21 -20.60 -6.40
N HIS A 62 -19.02 -21.65 -5.58
CA HIS A 62 -18.09 -21.71 -4.43
C HIS A 62 -18.45 -20.78 -3.25
N GLY A 63 -18.04 -21.05 -2.01
CA GLY A 63 -17.36 -22.22 -1.43
C GLY A 63 -17.01 -21.90 0.03
N GLY A 64 -17.51 -22.68 1.00
CA GLY A 64 -17.58 -22.23 2.40
C GLY A 64 -16.30 -22.39 3.25
N GLY A 65 -16.18 -21.59 4.31
CA GLY A 65 -15.18 -21.79 5.37
C GLY A 65 -15.11 -20.67 6.43
N GLY A 66 -15.51 -20.98 7.67
CA GLY A 66 -15.06 -20.34 8.93
C GLY A 66 -15.40 -18.87 9.22
N GLU A 67 -16.26 -18.60 10.20
CA GLU A 67 -16.26 -17.34 10.98
C GLU A 67 -15.41 -17.55 12.26
N GLU A 68 -14.54 -16.59 12.58
CA GLU A 68 -14.07 -16.31 13.96
C GLU A 68 -14.38 -14.83 14.28
N ASP A 69 -14.58 -14.52 15.57
CA ASP A 69 -15.01 -13.20 16.03
C ASP A 69 -13.96 -12.08 15.77
N GLY A 70 -14.43 -10.84 15.55
CA GLY A 70 -13.62 -9.68 15.93
C GLY A 70 -13.59 -8.43 15.03
N ALA A 71 -14.29 -8.34 13.89
CA ALA A 71 -14.37 -7.08 13.14
C ALA A 71 -15.64 -6.91 12.27
N GLU A 72 -16.22 -5.71 12.27
CA GLU A 72 -17.18 -5.30 11.22
C GLU A 72 -16.45 -5.10 9.88
N GLY A 73 -16.41 -6.17 9.08
CA GLY A 73 -15.94 -6.17 7.70
C GLY A 73 -16.98 -6.82 6.79
N ASP A 74 -18.00 -6.08 6.37
CA ASP A 74 -19.06 -6.58 5.47
C ASP A 74 -18.46 -7.22 4.20
N GLY A 75 -18.85 -8.45 3.91
CA GLY A 75 -18.32 -9.26 2.80
C GLY A 75 -18.91 -8.86 1.44
N GLU A 76 -18.31 -7.87 0.81
CA GLU A 76 -18.50 -7.55 -0.61
C GLU A 76 -17.10 -7.39 -1.23
N ASP A 77 -16.64 -8.36 -2.03
CA ASP A 77 -15.35 -8.30 -2.75
C ASP A 77 -15.48 -7.48 -4.04
N GLY A 78 -16.02 -6.27 -3.90
CA GLY A 78 -16.06 -5.28 -4.96
C GLY A 78 -14.68 -4.68 -5.20
N ALA A 79 -14.29 -4.55 -6.46
CA ALA A 79 -12.99 -4.00 -6.86
C ALA A 79 -12.85 -2.52 -6.42
N LEU A 80 -12.28 -2.31 -5.24
CA LEU A 80 -12.08 -0.98 -4.65
C LEU A 80 -11.25 -0.07 -5.57
N ASP A 81 -11.73 1.16 -5.74
CA ASP A 81 -11.05 2.17 -6.55
C ASP A 81 -9.67 2.54 -5.99
N LEU A 82 -8.84 3.14 -6.85
CA LEU A 82 -7.44 3.41 -6.57
C LEU A 82 -7.20 4.27 -5.31
N PHE A 83 -8.05 5.26 -5.05
CA PHE A 83 -7.90 6.18 -3.92
C PHE A 83 -8.82 5.85 -2.74
N SER A 84 -9.47 4.67 -2.76
CA SER A 84 -10.21 4.15 -1.61
C SER A 84 -9.28 3.49 -0.59
N CYS A 85 -9.35 3.94 0.65
CA CYS A 85 -8.63 3.33 1.77
C CYS A 85 -9.11 1.89 2.02
N ARG A 86 -8.22 0.90 1.89
CA ARG A 86 -8.56 -0.53 2.05
C ARG A 86 -9.10 -0.90 3.44
N LEU A 87 -8.90 -0.07 4.46
CA LEU A 87 -9.42 -0.30 5.82
C LEU A 87 -10.86 0.18 6.03
N CYS A 88 -11.28 1.30 5.45
CA CYS A 88 -12.64 1.84 5.62
C CYS A 88 -13.53 1.75 4.38
N ARG A 89 -12.96 1.47 3.19
CA ARG A 89 -13.63 1.47 1.88
C ARG A 89 -14.31 2.80 1.56
N CYS A 90 -13.60 3.90 1.85
CA CYS A 90 -13.98 5.27 1.47
C CYS A 90 -12.76 5.99 0.91
N LEU A 91 -12.97 7.10 0.21
CA LEU A 91 -11.90 8.02 -0.20
C LEU A 91 -10.92 8.28 0.95
N LEU A 92 -9.63 8.18 0.61
CA LEU A 92 -8.52 8.51 1.50
C LEU A 92 -8.71 9.92 2.09
N TYR A 93 -8.56 10.00 3.41
CA TYR A 93 -8.60 11.23 4.18
C TYR A 93 -7.40 11.23 5.10
N GLU A 94 -6.62 12.32 5.09
CA GLU A 94 -5.28 12.36 5.69
C GLU A 94 -4.45 11.13 5.24
N PRO A 95 -4.14 11.00 3.93
CA PRO A 95 -3.46 9.81 3.40
C PRO A 95 -2.07 9.62 4.04
N THR A 96 -1.91 8.59 4.87
CA THR A 96 -0.63 8.17 5.44
C THR A 96 -0.07 7.02 4.64
N THR A 97 1.12 7.21 4.05
CA THR A 97 1.92 6.11 3.50
C THR A 97 2.70 5.45 4.63
N VAL A 98 2.70 4.11 4.68
CA VAL A 98 3.40 3.30 5.68
C VAL A 98 4.70 2.70 5.14
N GLU A 99 5.47 2.05 5.99
CA GLU A 99 6.83 1.56 5.72
C GLU A 99 6.93 0.57 4.55
N CYS A 100 5.82 -0.10 4.21
CA CYS A 100 5.68 -1.01 3.07
C CYS A 100 5.11 -0.36 1.80
N GLY A 101 5.13 0.98 1.70
CA GLY A 101 4.72 1.73 0.51
C GLY A 101 3.20 1.89 0.30
N HIS A 102 2.39 1.14 1.04
CA HIS A 102 0.93 1.23 1.00
C HIS A 102 0.43 2.52 1.66
N THR A 103 -0.75 3.01 1.25
CA THR A 103 -1.36 4.24 1.80
C THR A 103 -2.76 3.98 2.34
N PHE A 104 -3.05 4.53 3.52
CA PHE A 104 -4.32 4.39 4.24
C PHE A 104 -4.73 5.76 4.83
N CYS A 105 -5.98 5.93 5.28
CA CYS A 105 -6.32 7.11 6.08
C CYS A 105 -5.56 7.07 7.41
N LYS A 106 -4.91 8.18 7.82
CA LYS A 106 -4.18 8.29 9.08
C LYS A 106 -4.95 7.69 10.26
N ARG A 107 -6.17 8.19 10.50
CA ARG A 107 -7.01 7.71 11.61
C ARG A 107 -7.40 6.23 11.51
N CYS A 108 -7.41 5.61 10.33
CA CYS A 108 -7.65 4.16 10.22
C CYS A 108 -6.47 3.31 10.71
N LEU A 109 -5.27 3.88 10.80
CA LEU A 109 -4.07 3.27 11.38
C LEU A 109 -3.88 3.63 12.87
N GLU A 110 -4.76 4.47 13.44
CA GLU A 110 -4.69 4.98 14.82
C GLU A 110 -5.89 4.51 15.66
N ASP A 111 -7.13 4.55 15.11
CA ASP A 111 -8.34 3.99 15.74
C ASP A 111 -8.30 2.45 15.87
N ARG A 112 -7.35 1.77 15.21
CA ARG A 112 -7.16 0.30 15.26
C ARG A 112 -5.67 -0.03 15.38
N PRO A 113 -5.25 -0.95 16.29
CA PRO A 113 -3.85 -1.40 16.38
C PRO A 113 -3.51 -2.34 15.21
N VAL A 114 -3.21 -1.76 14.04
CA VAL A 114 -2.82 -2.50 12.84
C VAL A 114 -1.32 -2.87 12.93
N GLU A 115 -1.02 -4.05 13.48
CA GLU A 115 0.36 -4.54 13.59
C GLU A 115 0.97 -4.98 12.24
N GLU A 116 0.13 -5.40 11.28
CA GLU A 116 0.53 -5.84 9.93
C GLU A 116 -0.29 -5.16 8.84
N CYS A 117 0.34 -4.80 7.73
CA CYS A 117 -0.32 -4.18 6.58
C CYS A 117 -1.35 -5.14 5.97
N ILE A 118 -2.64 -4.76 5.98
CA ILE A 118 -3.73 -5.58 5.42
C ILE A 118 -3.52 -5.95 3.94
N SER A 119 -2.74 -5.18 3.19
CA SER A 119 -2.49 -5.40 1.75
C SER A 119 -1.31 -6.35 1.46
N CYS A 120 -0.28 -6.42 2.33
CA CYS A 120 0.94 -7.21 2.06
C CYS A 120 1.49 -8.00 3.25
N ARG A 121 0.83 -7.96 4.41
CA ARG A 121 1.19 -8.64 5.68
C ARG A 121 2.57 -8.30 6.25
N GLN A 122 3.24 -7.27 5.72
CA GLN A 122 4.45 -6.73 6.33
C GLN A 122 4.12 -6.04 7.66
N LYS A 123 4.89 -6.33 8.71
CA LYS A 123 4.78 -5.69 10.02
C LYS A 123 5.02 -4.18 9.93
N LEU A 124 4.18 -3.43 10.63
CA LEU A 124 4.24 -1.97 10.71
C LEU A 124 4.86 -1.53 12.04
N ASN A 125 5.52 -0.37 12.07
CA ASN A 125 6.00 0.18 13.33
C ASN A 125 4.83 0.52 14.26
N LYS A 126 4.96 0.21 15.55
CA LYS A 126 3.96 0.54 16.57
C LYS A 126 3.90 2.05 16.79
N LEU A 127 2.69 2.59 17.02
CA LEU A 127 2.46 4.03 17.08
C LEU A 127 3.34 4.73 18.13
N ASP A 128 3.52 4.08 19.28
CA ASP A 128 4.33 4.56 20.41
C ASP A 128 5.85 4.64 20.10
N GLY A 129 6.29 3.99 19.01
CA GLY A 129 7.66 4.06 18.50
C GLY A 129 7.92 5.24 17.56
N LEU A 130 6.88 5.94 17.07
CA LEU A 130 7.06 7.12 16.22
C LEU A 130 6.98 8.40 17.08
N PRO A 131 8.07 9.18 17.25
CA PRO A 131 8.11 10.33 18.16
C PRO A 131 7.11 11.45 17.80
N ASN A 132 6.67 11.51 16.53
CA ASN A 132 5.66 12.47 16.04
C ASN A 132 4.38 11.76 15.52
N GLY A 133 4.16 10.49 15.89
CA GLY A 133 3.05 9.67 15.39
C GLY A 133 3.09 9.46 13.87
N ARG A 134 1.96 9.05 13.29
CA ARG A 134 1.83 8.92 11.82
C ARG A 134 1.49 10.26 11.16
N ARG A 135 2.08 10.48 9.98
CA ARG A 135 2.04 11.76 9.25
C ARG A 135 1.35 11.59 7.89
N VAL A 136 0.89 12.70 7.33
CA VAL A 136 0.14 12.73 6.07
C VAL A 136 1.09 12.95 4.90
N ASN A 137 0.97 12.13 3.86
CA ASN A 137 1.63 12.31 2.58
C ASN A 137 1.08 13.57 1.90
N VAL A 138 1.87 14.66 1.92
CA VAL A 138 1.44 15.99 1.51
C VAL A 138 1.04 16.02 0.03
N VAL A 139 1.80 15.33 -0.83
CA VAL A 139 1.54 15.26 -2.27
C VAL A 139 0.22 14.55 -2.54
N LEU A 140 -0.01 13.39 -1.91
CA LEU A 140 -1.28 12.67 -2.04
C LEU A 140 -2.45 13.47 -1.46
N SER A 141 -2.27 14.22 -0.37
CA SER A 141 -3.35 15.06 0.17
C SER A 141 -3.76 16.17 -0.82
N GLY A 142 -2.79 16.87 -1.41
CA GLY A 142 -3.05 17.90 -2.42
C GLY A 142 -3.70 17.32 -3.69
N LEU A 143 -3.22 16.16 -4.14
CA LEU A 143 -3.79 15.42 -5.28
C LEU A 143 -5.26 15.05 -5.05
N LEU A 144 -5.62 14.59 -3.84
CA LEU A 144 -7.01 14.24 -3.50
C LEU A 144 -7.91 15.47 -3.41
N ASP A 145 -7.42 16.59 -2.89
CA ASP A 145 -8.17 17.85 -2.87
C ASP A 145 -8.34 18.45 -4.28
N LYS A 146 -7.38 18.24 -5.20
CA LYS A 146 -7.49 18.66 -6.60
C LYS A 146 -8.44 17.78 -7.41
N LEU A 147 -8.28 16.46 -7.37
CA LEU A 147 -9.06 15.50 -8.17
C LEU A 147 -10.49 15.29 -7.64
N PHE A 148 -10.68 15.30 -6.32
CA PHE A 148 -11.96 14.93 -5.70
C PHE A 148 -12.51 16.05 -4.80
N GLY A 149 -12.27 17.32 -5.15
CA GLY A 149 -12.45 18.47 -4.26
C GLY A 149 -13.81 18.61 -3.54
N SER A 150 -14.93 18.10 -4.08
CA SER A 150 -16.21 18.04 -3.34
C SER A 150 -16.28 16.86 -2.36
N GLU A 151 -15.81 15.68 -2.79
CA GLU A 151 -15.77 14.46 -1.97
C GLU A 151 -14.77 14.58 -0.82
N SER A 152 -13.58 15.15 -1.07
CA SER A 152 -12.56 15.44 -0.05
C SER A 152 -13.07 16.44 1.00
N LYS A 153 -13.81 17.49 0.58
CA LYS A 153 -14.47 18.44 1.50
C LYS A 153 -15.58 17.79 2.31
N GLY A 154 -16.47 17.02 1.68
CA GLY A 154 -17.52 16.28 2.39
C GLY A 154 -16.94 15.26 3.37
N ARG A 155 -15.87 14.56 2.98
CA ARG A 155 -15.13 13.63 3.83
C ARG A 155 -14.48 14.35 5.02
N LYS A 156 -13.92 15.55 4.83
CA LYS A 156 -13.39 16.39 5.92
C LYS A 156 -14.50 16.80 6.90
N LEU A 157 -15.62 17.33 6.40
CA LEU A 157 -16.76 17.72 7.22
C LEU A 157 -17.34 16.54 8.01
N TRP A 158 -17.41 15.35 7.40
CA TRP A 158 -17.77 14.10 8.07
C TRP A 158 -16.81 13.80 9.23
N MET A 159 -15.49 13.85 9.02
CA MET A 159 -14.51 13.60 10.08
C MET A 159 -14.54 14.67 11.19
N GLU A 160 -14.80 15.94 10.86
CA GLU A 160 -15.06 17.01 11.85
C GLU A 160 -16.31 16.72 12.68
N GLY A 161 -17.40 16.26 12.04
CA GLY A 161 -18.64 15.84 12.68
C GLY A 161 -18.44 14.69 13.68
N GLU A 162 -17.70 13.64 13.30
CA GLU A 162 -17.33 12.55 14.21
C GLU A 162 -16.55 13.05 15.45
N VAL A 163 -15.63 14.00 15.28
CA VAL A 163 -14.85 14.56 16.39
C VAL A 163 -15.72 15.43 17.32
N LEU A 164 -16.69 16.17 16.79
CA LEU A 164 -17.67 16.92 17.59
C LEU A 164 -18.64 16.00 18.34
N TRP A 165 -19.05 14.90 17.72
CA TRP A 165 -19.91 13.88 18.32
C TRP A 165 -19.20 13.14 19.46
N LYS A 166 -17.94 12.72 19.28
CA LYS A 166 -17.08 12.18 20.36
C LYS A 166 -16.91 13.18 21.52
N LYS A 167 -17.03 14.48 21.27
CA LYS A 167 -17.02 15.58 22.27
C LYS A 167 -18.42 15.94 22.82
N GLN A 168 -19.45 15.15 22.53
CA GLN A 168 -20.84 15.36 22.95
C GLN A 168 -21.50 16.68 22.48
N ASN A 169 -20.92 17.35 21.47
CA ASN A 169 -21.53 18.52 20.84
C ASN A 169 -22.42 18.08 19.66
N LEU A 170 -23.56 17.46 20.00
CA LEU A 170 -24.48 16.85 19.01
C LEU A 170 -25.01 17.85 17.96
N PRO A 171 -25.40 19.11 18.28
CA PRO A 171 -25.90 20.05 17.27
C PRO A 171 -24.84 20.41 16.22
N ALA A 172 -23.62 20.73 16.63
CA ALA A 172 -22.54 21.07 15.71
C ALA A 172 -22.05 19.84 14.92
N ALA A 173 -22.11 18.63 15.51
CA ALA A 173 -21.86 17.39 14.78
C ALA A 173 -22.89 17.18 13.65
N LEU A 174 -24.18 17.44 13.93
CA LEU A 174 -25.24 17.31 12.92
C LEU A 174 -25.11 18.34 11.80
N GLU A 175 -24.78 19.59 12.12
CA GLU A 175 -24.49 20.63 11.13
C GLU A 175 -23.40 20.18 10.14
N LYS A 176 -22.31 19.62 10.66
CA LYS A 176 -21.19 19.09 9.85
C LYS A 176 -21.58 17.87 9.02
N LEU A 177 -22.35 16.93 9.57
CA LEU A 177 -22.83 15.77 8.81
C LEU A 177 -23.85 16.14 7.72
N ASN A 178 -24.69 17.17 7.93
CA ASN A 178 -25.56 17.71 6.90
C ASN A 178 -24.73 18.32 5.76
N ALA A 179 -23.82 19.25 6.07
CA ALA A 179 -22.96 19.86 5.06
C ALA A 179 -22.07 18.84 4.30
N ALA A 180 -21.76 17.69 4.91
CA ALA A 180 -21.11 16.57 4.22
C ALA A 180 -22.03 15.86 3.21
N VAL A 181 -23.31 15.64 3.55
CA VAL A 181 -24.33 15.04 2.67
C VAL A 181 -24.76 16.01 1.56
N ASP A 182 -24.75 17.31 1.81
CA ASP A 182 -25.13 18.32 0.82
C ASP A 182 -24.06 18.50 -0.28
N LEU A 183 -22.79 18.14 0.00
CA LEU A 183 -21.67 18.21 -0.95
C LEU A 183 -21.43 16.92 -1.75
N VAL A 184 -21.90 15.76 -1.27
CA VAL A 184 -21.50 14.44 -1.76
C VAL A 184 -22.71 13.50 -1.81
N PRO A 185 -22.93 12.76 -2.92
CA PRO A 185 -24.00 11.75 -2.99
C PRO A 185 -23.97 10.82 -1.75
N PRO A 186 -25.10 10.62 -1.06
CA PRO A 186 -25.12 10.13 0.32
C PRO A 186 -24.61 8.69 0.43
N THR A 187 -23.33 8.54 0.77
CA THR A 187 -22.65 7.25 0.94
C THR A 187 -23.24 6.49 2.12
N GLY A 188 -23.37 5.16 2.01
CA GLY A 188 -24.01 4.34 3.06
C GLY A 188 -23.43 4.54 4.47
N ARG A 189 -22.10 4.65 4.61
CA ARG A 189 -21.46 4.89 5.92
C ARG A 189 -21.80 6.27 6.51
N LEU A 190 -21.90 7.32 5.67
CA LEU A 190 -22.23 8.68 6.10
C LEU A 190 -23.69 8.76 6.58
N LEU A 191 -24.62 8.15 5.84
CA LEU A 191 -26.02 8.05 6.27
C LEU A 191 -26.18 7.23 7.56
N CYS A 192 -25.48 6.10 7.74
CA CYS A 192 -25.51 5.35 9.00
C CYS A 192 -25.23 6.24 10.21
N GLN A 193 -24.16 7.04 10.15
CA GLN A 193 -23.78 7.91 11.26
C GLN A 193 -24.79 9.05 11.48
N ARG A 194 -25.37 9.62 10.42
CA ARG A 194 -26.44 10.64 10.58
C ARG A 194 -27.71 10.04 11.18
N VAL A 195 -28.08 8.81 10.82
CA VAL A 195 -29.17 8.07 11.49
C VAL A 195 -28.85 7.85 12.97
N GLU A 196 -27.66 7.34 13.30
CA GLU A 196 -27.23 7.06 14.67
C GLU A 196 -27.25 8.35 15.53
N LEU A 197 -26.73 9.47 15.02
CA LEU A 197 -26.79 10.78 15.68
C LEU A 197 -28.23 11.30 15.83
N HIS A 198 -29.08 11.19 14.81
CA HIS A 198 -30.50 11.55 14.92
C HIS A 198 -31.24 10.68 15.96
N LEU A 199 -30.84 9.42 16.14
CA LEU A 199 -31.41 8.53 17.17
C LEU A 199 -30.95 8.87 18.59
N GLU A 200 -29.80 9.53 18.76
CA GLU A 200 -29.33 10.10 20.03
C GLU A 200 -30.02 11.45 20.33
N MET A 201 -30.08 12.34 19.34
CA MET A 201 -30.76 13.64 19.43
C MET A 201 -32.30 13.57 19.50
N LYS A 202 -32.90 12.38 19.35
CA LYS A 202 -34.37 12.15 19.27
C LYS A 202 -35.05 12.80 18.06
N ASN A 203 -34.33 13.04 16.96
CA ASN A 203 -34.87 13.53 15.69
C ASN A 203 -35.43 12.37 14.84
N LEU A 204 -36.48 11.74 15.36
CA LEU A 204 -36.93 10.41 14.93
C LEU A 204 -37.47 10.34 13.50
N SER A 205 -38.13 11.40 13.01
CA SER A 205 -38.61 11.49 11.63
C SER A 205 -37.46 11.45 10.62
N LEU A 206 -36.42 12.25 10.85
CA LEU A 206 -35.22 12.30 10.02
C LEU A 206 -34.42 10.98 10.08
N ALA A 207 -34.29 10.39 11.28
CA ALA A 207 -33.67 9.06 11.43
C ALA A 207 -34.37 7.98 10.58
N VAL A 208 -35.71 7.98 10.53
CA VAL A 208 -36.47 7.04 9.66
C VAL A 208 -36.30 7.38 8.18
N GLN A 209 -36.25 8.66 7.80
CA GLN A 209 -36.06 9.09 6.41
C GLN A 209 -34.68 8.68 5.86
N ASP A 210 -33.62 8.93 6.62
CA ASP A 210 -32.26 8.54 6.25
C ASP A 210 -32.10 7.02 6.22
N ALA A 211 -32.59 6.31 7.24
CA ALA A 211 -32.49 4.85 7.29
C ALA A 211 -33.32 4.16 6.18
N SER A 212 -34.45 4.77 5.77
CA SER A 212 -35.22 4.31 4.61
C SER A 212 -34.51 4.60 3.28
N SER A 213 -33.76 5.70 3.19
CA SER A 213 -32.90 6.00 2.02
C SER A 213 -31.71 5.05 1.94
N LEU A 214 -31.11 4.73 3.08
CA LEU A 214 -30.05 3.75 3.24
C LEU A 214 -30.50 2.33 2.81
N CYS A 215 -31.69 1.90 3.24
CA CYS A 215 -32.26 0.61 2.81
C CYS A 215 -32.65 0.57 1.33
N ARG A 216 -32.87 1.72 0.68
CA ARG A 216 -33.05 1.80 -0.78
C ARG A 216 -31.71 1.71 -1.52
N LEU A 217 -30.64 2.30 -0.98
CA LEU A 217 -29.29 2.23 -1.56
C LEU A 217 -28.67 0.83 -1.45
N ARG A 218 -28.81 0.16 -0.30
CA ARG A 218 -28.29 -1.21 -0.08
C ARG A 218 -29.35 -2.12 0.57
N PRO A 219 -30.25 -2.73 -0.23
CA PRO A 219 -31.39 -3.52 0.29
C PRO A 219 -31.06 -4.72 1.17
N PHE A 220 -29.83 -5.24 1.09
CA PHE A 220 -29.38 -6.42 1.83
C PHE A 220 -28.47 -6.08 3.03
N TRP A 221 -28.14 -4.80 3.25
CA TRP A 221 -27.24 -4.42 4.34
C TRP A 221 -27.94 -4.51 5.69
N THR A 222 -27.58 -5.52 6.48
CA THR A 222 -28.21 -5.86 7.77
C THR A 222 -28.13 -4.72 8.78
N LYS A 223 -27.00 -4.00 8.84
CA LYS A 223 -26.81 -2.83 9.71
C LYS A 223 -27.76 -1.68 9.37
N ALA A 224 -28.00 -1.43 8.07
CA ALA A 224 -28.95 -0.41 7.62
C ALA A 224 -30.39 -0.70 8.07
N ARG A 225 -30.84 -1.94 7.88
CA ARG A 225 -32.18 -2.39 8.31
C ARG A 225 -32.33 -2.36 9.82
N TYR A 226 -31.31 -2.75 10.58
CA TYR A 226 -31.33 -2.68 12.04
C TYR A 226 -31.45 -1.23 12.55
N LEU A 227 -30.74 -0.29 11.92
CA LEU A 227 -30.89 1.14 12.23
C LEU A 227 -32.30 1.65 11.89
N ARG A 228 -32.87 1.24 10.74
CA ARG A 228 -34.25 1.58 10.36
C ARG A 228 -35.28 1.02 11.35
N ALA A 229 -35.17 -0.25 11.72
CA ALA A 229 -36.04 -0.89 12.72
C ALA A 229 -35.94 -0.19 14.10
N THR A 230 -34.73 0.20 14.50
CA THR A 230 -34.49 0.96 15.74
C THR A 230 -35.11 2.36 15.68
N ALA A 231 -35.05 3.03 14.52
CA ALA A 231 -35.67 4.33 14.30
C ALA A 231 -37.21 4.27 14.34
N LEU A 232 -37.79 3.31 13.61
CA LEU A 232 -39.24 3.08 13.58
C LEU A 232 -39.78 2.75 14.99
N ARG A 233 -39.09 1.90 15.75
CA ARG A 233 -39.47 1.56 17.13
C ARG A 233 -39.40 2.76 18.07
N LYS A 234 -38.36 3.59 17.98
CA LYS A 234 -38.29 4.83 18.77
C LYS A 234 -39.41 5.82 18.37
N ALA A 235 -39.84 5.81 17.11
CA ALA A 235 -40.94 6.60 16.56
C ALA A 235 -42.34 5.97 16.75
N ASP A 236 -42.47 4.96 17.62
CA ASP A 236 -43.70 4.20 17.93
C ASP A 236 -44.39 3.50 16.73
N ARG A 237 -43.70 3.42 15.58
CA ARG A 237 -44.12 2.69 14.37
C ARG A 237 -43.77 1.20 14.51
N ASN A 238 -44.34 0.57 15.54
CA ASN A 238 -43.96 -0.75 16.01
C ASN A 238 -44.15 -1.87 14.97
N ASP A 239 -45.19 -1.80 14.15
CA ASP A 239 -45.44 -2.81 13.10
C ASP A 239 -44.35 -2.82 12.01
N GLU A 240 -43.99 -1.66 11.47
CA GLU A 240 -42.91 -1.53 10.49
C GLU A 240 -41.55 -1.84 11.11
N ALA A 241 -41.34 -1.49 12.38
CA ALA A 241 -40.14 -1.86 13.10
C ALA A 241 -39.99 -3.37 13.23
N PHE A 242 -41.08 -4.08 13.54
CA PHE A 242 -41.10 -5.55 13.61
C PHE A 242 -40.81 -6.19 12.26
N GLN A 243 -41.36 -5.67 11.16
CA GLN A 243 -41.05 -6.11 9.80
C GLN A 243 -39.54 -6.00 9.48
N GLU A 244 -38.91 -4.85 9.74
CA GLU A 244 -37.48 -4.68 9.50
C GLU A 244 -36.61 -5.54 10.47
N PHE A 245 -37.03 -5.75 11.71
CA PHE A 245 -36.35 -6.68 12.62
C PHE A 245 -36.42 -8.14 12.12
N LEU A 246 -37.56 -8.59 11.60
CA LEU A 246 -37.67 -9.91 10.96
C LEU A 246 -36.74 -10.02 9.75
N MET A 247 -36.66 -9.00 8.89
CA MET A 247 -35.72 -8.96 7.77
C MET A 247 -34.26 -9.03 8.23
N CYS A 248 -33.89 -8.36 9.33
CA CYS A 248 -32.54 -8.45 9.89
C CYS A 248 -32.16 -9.87 10.35
N VAL A 249 -33.05 -10.56 11.08
CA VAL A 249 -32.80 -11.95 11.52
C VAL A 249 -32.84 -12.92 10.33
N ALA A 250 -33.64 -12.62 9.30
CA ALA A 250 -33.66 -13.42 8.08
C ALA A 250 -32.33 -13.36 7.31
N LEU A 251 -31.72 -12.17 7.22
CA LEU A 251 -30.45 -11.94 6.53
C LEU A 251 -29.22 -12.35 7.36
N LYS A 252 -29.19 -12.11 8.68
CA LYS A 252 -28.17 -12.69 9.60
C LYS A 252 -28.83 -13.48 10.74
N PRO A 253 -29.07 -14.80 10.56
CA PRO A 253 -29.69 -15.67 11.56
C PRO A 253 -29.02 -15.62 12.93
N ASP A 254 -27.70 -15.52 12.97
CA ASP A 254 -26.91 -15.68 14.19
C ASP A 254 -26.84 -14.40 15.04
N TRP A 255 -27.53 -13.34 14.62
CA TRP A 255 -27.56 -12.07 15.34
C TRP A 255 -28.49 -12.11 16.57
N THR A 256 -28.03 -12.78 17.63
CA THR A 256 -28.72 -12.98 18.92
C THR A 256 -29.34 -11.71 19.51
N LYS A 257 -28.63 -10.57 19.45
CA LYS A 257 -29.15 -9.28 19.91
C LYS A 257 -30.41 -8.83 19.16
N VAL A 258 -30.48 -9.08 17.86
CA VAL A 258 -31.64 -8.69 17.03
C VAL A 258 -32.80 -9.65 17.19
N LYS A 259 -32.52 -10.96 17.38
CA LYS A 259 -33.53 -11.91 17.89
C LYS A 259 -34.16 -11.38 19.19
N LEU A 260 -33.34 -10.99 20.18
CA LEU A 260 -33.85 -10.49 21.46
C LEU A 260 -34.59 -9.14 21.36
N GLU A 261 -34.20 -8.24 20.45
CA GLU A 261 -34.98 -7.03 20.17
C GLU A 261 -36.34 -7.37 19.55
N ALA A 262 -36.41 -8.28 18.56
CA ALA A 262 -37.65 -8.71 17.91
C ALA A 262 -38.63 -9.45 18.86
N GLN A 263 -38.12 -9.99 19.96
CA GLN A 263 -38.86 -10.78 20.95
C GLN A 263 -39.60 -9.95 22.02
N LYS A 264 -39.53 -8.61 21.96
CA LYS A 264 -40.09 -7.74 23.00
C LYS A 264 -41.62 -7.62 22.94
N PRO A 265 -42.32 -7.57 24.10
CA PRO A 265 -43.79 -7.56 24.17
C PRO A 265 -44.46 -6.25 23.70
N SER A 266 -43.69 -5.29 23.19
CA SER A 266 -44.13 -4.02 22.60
C SER A 266 -44.73 -4.17 21.19
N PHE A 267 -44.46 -5.25 20.47
CA PHE A 267 -44.99 -5.46 19.11
C PHE A 267 -46.39 -6.06 19.15
N THR A 268 -47.39 -5.22 19.37
CA THR A 268 -48.80 -5.61 19.44
C THR A 268 -49.43 -5.71 18.04
N LEU A 269 -49.05 -6.75 17.28
CA LEU A 269 -49.67 -7.07 15.97
C LEU A 269 -51.20 -7.26 16.02
N PHE A 270 -51.76 -7.50 17.21
CA PHE A 270 -53.19 -7.68 17.44
C PHE A 270 -53.62 -7.00 18.76
N PRO A 271 -54.64 -6.13 18.76
CA PRO A 271 -55.27 -5.67 19.99
C PRO A 271 -56.07 -6.82 20.62
N ALA A 272 -55.90 -7.03 21.93
CA ALA A 272 -56.69 -8.04 22.65
C ALA A 272 -58.12 -7.53 22.85
N GLN A 273 -59.12 -8.35 22.50
CA GLN A 273 -60.49 -8.10 22.93
C GLN A 273 -60.63 -8.50 24.39
N ASN A 274 -60.57 -7.52 25.30
CA ASN A 274 -60.73 -7.76 26.74
C ASN A 274 -62.15 -8.26 27.05
N SER A 275 -62.26 -9.54 27.38
CA SER A 275 -63.50 -10.16 27.87
C SER A 275 -63.48 -10.27 29.40
N GLU A 276 -63.81 -9.18 30.11
CA GLU A 276 -64.03 -9.25 31.55
C GLU A 276 -65.17 -8.33 32.00
N LYS A 277 -66.07 -8.85 32.84
CA LYS A 277 -67.23 -8.14 33.37
C LYS A 277 -66.97 -7.79 34.85
N GLY A 278 -67.00 -6.50 35.17
CA GLY A 278 -66.98 -5.98 36.53
C GLY A 278 -68.10 -4.94 36.72
N VAL A 279 -68.63 -4.81 37.94
CA VAL A 279 -69.81 -3.98 38.24
C VAL A 279 -69.42 -2.64 38.86
N ALA A 280 -70.23 -1.61 38.60
CA ALA A 280 -70.12 -0.21 39.04
C ALA A 280 -70.60 -0.03 40.52
N PRO A 281 -70.73 1.18 41.14
CA PRO A 281 -70.83 2.51 40.51
C PRO A 281 -70.15 3.72 41.23
N GLU A 282 -70.42 4.91 40.67
CA GLU A 282 -70.42 6.26 41.29
C GLU A 282 -69.06 6.97 41.58
N SER A 283 -68.93 8.31 41.47
CA SER A 283 -69.93 9.36 41.14
C SER A 283 -69.35 10.64 40.48
N SER A 284 -70.02 11.13 39.41
CA SER A 284 -70.13 12.55 39.00
C SER A 284 -68.85 13.31 38.51
N SER A 285 -68.90 14.41 37.72
CA SER A 285 -70.03 15.19 37.19
C SER A 285 -69.67 16.02 35.92
N LYS A 286 -70.59 16.12 34.94
CA LYS A 286 -70.85 17.25 33.98
C LYS A 286 -69.68 17.67 33.03
N LEU A 287 -69.86 18.13 31.78
CA LEU A 287 -70.96 18.38 30.81
C LEU A 287 -70.27 18.34 29.38
N SER A 288 -70.86 18.40 28.17
CA SER A 288 -72.17 18.76 27.60
C SER A 288 -72.44 17.98 26.29
N SER A 289 -73.47 18.33 25.52
CA SER A 289 -73.69 17.92 24.10
C SER A 289 -74.45 19.06 23.34
N PRO A 290 -74.67 19.02 22.01
CA PRO A 290 -75.55 18.04 21.34
C PRO A 290 -75.05 17.47 19.98
N SER A 291 -75.86 16.57 19.42
CA SER A 291 -75.71 15.81 18.15
C SER A 291 -76.84 16.25 17.16
N PRO A 292 -77.30 15.51 16.10
CA PRO A 292 -76.90 14.22 15.53
C PRO A 292 -76.91 14.07 13.98
N SER A 293 -76.34 12.97 13.46
CA SER A 293 -77.01 12.06 12.50
C SER A 293 -76.24 10.72 12.38
N LYS A 294 -76.89 9.67 11.85
CA LYS A 294 -76.58 8.25 12.09
C LYS A 294 -75.71 7.58 11.00
N PRO A 295 -75.18 6.35 11.26
CA PRO A 295 -74.03 5.80 10.53
C PRO A 295 -74.39 4.79 9.44
N ASP A 296 -73.36 4.32 8.73
CA ASP A 296 -73.37 3.05 8.00
C ASP A 296 -72.15 2.19 8.41
N ALA A 297 -72.17 0.88 8.15
CA ALA A 297 -71.31 -0.08 8.85
C ALA A 297 -70.28 -0.81 7.95
N THR A 298 -69.01 -0.90 8.39
CA THR A 298 -68.07 -2.01 8.08
C THR A 298 -66.74 -1.88 8.86
N SER A 299 -66.72 -2.28 10.14
CA SER A 299 -65.49 -2.35 10.94
C SER A 299 -64.82 -3.72 10.86
N GLY A 300 -63.85 -3.88 9.95
CA GLY A 300 -63.08 -5.13 9.84
C GLY A 300 -62.14 -5.20 8.65
N GLY A 301 -60.97 -4.54 8.72
CA GLY A 301 -60.06 -4.53 7.57
C GLY A 301 -58.72 -3.82 7.74
N GLU A 302 -58.07 -3.92 8.91
CA GLU A 302 -56.77 -3.22 9.15
C GLU A 302 -55.60 -4.18 9.35
N SER A 303 -55.61 -5.09 10.34
CA SER A 303 -54.48 -6.05 10.55
C SER A 303 -54.16 -6.93 9.33
N ALA A 304 -55.12 -7.17 8.43
CA ALA A 304 -54.89 -7.90 7.19
C ALA A 304 -53.99 -7.13 6.19
N LYS A 305 -53.98 -5.79 6.24
CA LYS A 305 -53.15 -4.94 5.36
C LYS A 305 -51.66 -5.08 5.71
N THR A 306 -51.32 -5.19 7.00
CA THR A 306 -49.93 -5.24 7.48
C THR A 306 -49.18 -6.48 7.00
N LEU A 307 -49.85 -7.65 6.95
CA LEU A 307 -49.28 -8.90 6.41
C LEU A 307 -49.40 -9.00 4.89
N SER A 308 -50.46 -8.44 4.29
CA SER A 308 -50.54 -8.28 2.84
C SER A 308 -49.37 -7.44 2.30
N GLY A 309 -48.93 -6.41 3.04
CA GLY A 309 -47.72 -5.64 2.73
C GLY A 309 -46.43 -6.47 2.73
N ILE A 310 -46.27 -7.42 3.66
CA ILE A 310 -45.12 -8.34 3.70
C ILE A 310 -45.13 -9.26 2.47
N LEU A 311 -46.30 -9.75 2.07
CA LEU A 311 -46.46 -10.60 0.88
C LEU A 311 -46.30 -9.82 -0.43
N ALA A 312 -46.75 -8.56 -0.49
CA ALA A 312 -46.61 -7.67 -1.65
C ALA A 312 -45.19 -7.12 -1.84
N ALA A 313 -44.39 -7.04 -0.77
CA ALA A 313 -42.97 -6.68 -0.83
C ALA A 313 -42.08 -7.82 -1.40
N LEU A 314 -42.61 -9.03 -1.59
CA LEU A 314 -41.91 -10.16 -2.19
C LEU A 314 -42.26 -10.25 -3.70
N PRO A 315 -41.28 -10.13 -4.62
CA PRO A 315 -41.59 -10.13 -6.05
C PRO A 315 -42.13 -11.50 -6.53
N PRO A 316 -43.19 -11.51 -7.37
CA PRO A 316 -44.02 -12.69 -7.63
C PRO A 316 -43.32 -13.76 -8.48
N GLY A 317 -43.14 -14.96 -7.91
CA GLY A 317 -42.55 -16.13 -8.58
C GLY A 317 -43.58 -17.23 -8.88
N GLY A 318 -44.39 -17.05 -9.93
CA GLY A 318 -45.50 -17.96 -10.26
C GLY A 318 -45.09 -19.24 -10.99
N LEU A 319 -44.58 -20.26 -10.29
CA LEU A 319 -44.30 -21.59 -10.86
C LEU A 319 -45.58 -22.41 -11.14
N LYS A 320 -46.36 -22.02 -12.15
CA LYS A 320 -47.38 -22.91 -12.74
C LYS A 320 -46.71 -23.94 -13.65
N ARG A 321 -46.70 -25.21 -13.24
CA ARG A 321 -46.31 -26.33 -14.12
C ARG A 321 -47.33 -26.49 -15.25
N LYS A 322 -46.85 -26.72 -16.47
CA LYS A 322 -47.68 -27.15 -17.60
C LYS A 322 -48.16 -28.60 -17.40
N HIS A 323 -49.34 -28.90 -17.92
CA HIS A 323 -49.61 -30.19 -18.56
C HIS A 323 -49.39 -30.03 -20.08
N SER A 324 -49.08 -31.13 -20.77
CA SER A 324 -48.81 -31.17 -22.21
C SER A 324 -49.78 -32.13 -22.91
N GLU A 325 -50.20 -31.76 -24.12
CA GLU A 325 -50.58 -32.67 -25.21
C GLU A 325 -50.09 -32.05 -26.54
N ASP A 326 -50.06 -32.84 -27.61
CA ASP A 326 -49.17 -32.65 -28.76
C ASP A 326 -49.81 -31.97 -30.00
N GLY A 327 -48.98 -31.50 -30.94
CA GLY A 327 -49.42 -31.19 -32.31
C GLY A 327 -48.61 -30.10 -33.04
N PRO A 328 -48.20 -30.26 -34.31
CA PRO A 328 -47.12 -29.44 -34.90
C PRO A 328 -47.49 -28.63 -36.16
N SER A 329 -46.67 -27.64 -36.53
CA SER A 329 -45.91 -27.58 -37.83
C SER A 329 -45.44 -26.17 -38.29
N SER A 330 -44.44 -26.18 -39.18
CA SER A 330 -44.10 -25.20 -40.25
C SER A 330 -43.69 -23.74 -39.92
N ALA A 331 -42.47 -23.43 -40.39
CA ALA A 331 -41.75 -22.16 -40.37
C ALA A 331 -42.18 -21.08 -41.41
N SER A 332 -41.76 -19.83 -41.19
CA SER A 332 -41.23 -18.90 -42.23
C SER A 332 -40.66 -17.60 -41.61
N ASN A 333 -39.95 -16.76 -42.39
CA ASN A 333 -39.22 -15.57 -41.91
C ASN A 333 -40.02 -14.22 -42.06
N PRO A 334 -39.45 -13.02 -42.34
CA PRO A 334 -39.81 -11.73 -41.70
C PRO A 334 -40.65 -10.81 -42.67
N PRO A 335 -40.82 -9.46 -42.53
CA PRO A 335 -40.15 -8.45 -41.68
C PRO A 335 -41.00 -7.23 -41.20
N SER A 336 -40.29 -6.18 -40.71
CA SER A 336 -40.62 -4.73 -40.79
C SER A 336 -41.60 -4.05 -39.79
N LYS A 337 -40.98 -3.29 -38.85
CA LYS A 337 -41.25 -1.89 -38.46
C LYS A 337 -42.71 -1.34 -38.48
N VAL A 338 -43.22 -0.91 -37.30
CA VAL A 338 -43.51 0.51 -36.90
C VAL A 338 -44.26 0.57 -35.54
N HIS A 339 -43.87 1.54 -34.69
CA HIS A 339 -44.52 2.17 -33.51
C HIS A 339 -45.94 1.70 -33.05
N LYS A 340 -46.28 1.71 -31.75
CA LYS A 340 -46.05 2.82 -30.78
C LYS A 340 -46.26 2.38 -29.30
N SER A 341 -45.51 3.02 -28.39
CA SER A 341 -45.77 3.24 -26.94
C SER A 341 -46.51 2.20 -26.10
N ASP A 342 -45.84 1.71 -25.04
CA ASP A 342 -46.43 1.65 -23.69
C ASP A 342 -45.33 1.79 -22.61
N GLU A 343 -45.67 2.34 -21.45
CA GLU A 343 -44.75 2.46 -20.31
C GLU A 343 -44.78 1.19 -19.44
N MET A 344 -43.60 0.68 -19.06
CA MET A 344 -43.50 -0.31 -17.98
C MET A 344 -42.19 -0.14 -17.20
N SER A 345 -42.30 0.32 -15.94
CA SER A 345 -41.15 0.58 -15.09
C SER A 345 -40.56 -0.72 -14.52
N GLY A 346 -39.59 -1.28 -15.23
CA GLY A 346 -38.83 -2.44 -14.77
C GLY A 346 -37.82 -2.05 -13.69
N VAL A 347 -38.02 -2.51 -12.45
CA VAL A 347 -37.06 -2.32 -11.35
C VAL A 347 -35.84 -3.20 -11.60
N ALA A 348 -34.78 -2.61 -12.16
CA ALA A 348 -33.49 -3.27 -12.31
C ALA A 348 -32.86 -3.55 -10.93
N ALA A 349 -32.22 -4.72 -10.79
CA ALA A 349 -31.36 -4.99 -9.65
C ALA A 349 -30.15 -4.03 -9.68
N ALA A 350 -29.77 -3.50 -8.52
CA ALA A 350 -28.63 -2.59 -8.43
C ALA A 350 -27.32 -3.32 -8.78
N PRO A 351 -26.54 -2.84 -9.78
CA PRO A 351 -25.19 -3.33 -9.97
C PRO A 351 -24.28 -2.86 -8.83
N ALA A 352 -23.13 -3.51 -8.65
CA ALA A 352 -22.08 -3.00 -7.77
C ALA A 352 -21.68 -1.57 -8.19
N GLU A 353 -21.40 -0.71 -7.22
CA GLU A 353 -21.02 0.69 -7.45
C GLU A 353 -19.81 0.75 -8.41
N PRO A 354 -19.93 1.43 -9.57
CA PRO A 354 -18.83 1.51 -10.52
C PRO A 354 -17.64 2.28 -9.92
N PRO A 355 -16.38 1.95 -10.27
CA PRO A 355 -15.21 2.59 -9.71
C PRO A 355 -15.25 4.11 -9.96
N ARG A 356 -14.96 4.89 -8.92
CA ARG A 356 -15.10 6.36 -8.93
C ARG A 356 -14.34 6.97 -10.12
N PRO A 357 -14.98 7.77 -10.99
CA PRO A 357 -14.33 8.33 -12.17
C PRO A 357 -13.27 9.36 -11.75
N VAL A 358 -12.07 9.24 -12.31
CA VAL A 358 -10.96 10.18 -12.09
C VAL A 358 -11.06 11.29 -13.14
N PRO A 359 -11.18 12.58 -12.76
CA PRO A 359 -11.25 13.67 -13.72
C PRO A 359 -9.86 13.97 -14.29
N LEU A 360 -9.47 13.23 -15.33
CA LEU A 360 -8.13 13.30 -15.95
C LEU A 360 -7.75 14.73 -16.37
N ASN A 361 -8.72 15.53 -16.81
CA ASN A 361 -8.55 16.95 -17.17
C ASN A 361 -8.04 17.85 -16.03
N LEU A 362 -7.98 17.35 -14.78
CA LEU A 362 -7.45 18.05 -13.62
C LEU A 362 -6.07 17.53 -13.17
N LEU A 363 -5.55 16.46 -13.79
CA LEU A 363 -4.24 15.90 -13.49
C LEU A 363 -3.21 16.38 -14.51
N ASP A 364 -2.09 16.90 -14.02
CA ASP A 364 -0.93 17.29 -14.82
C ASP A 364 0.34 16.64 -14.24
N SER A 365 1.32 16.44 -15.11
CA SER A 365 2.72 16.16 -14.77
C SER A 365 3.26 17.02 -13.62
N GLY A 366 2.92 18.31 -13.60
CA GLY A 366 3.28 19.27 -12.55
C GLY A 366 2.74 18.95 -11.15
N ASP A 367 1.64 18.20 -11.03
CA ASP A 367 1.12 17.74 -9.71
C ASP A 367 2.01 16.66 -9.08
N LEU A 368 2.85 16.02 -9.90
CA LEU A 368 3.63 14.83 -9.56
C LEU A 368 5.12 15.04 -9.84
N GLU A 369 5.61 16.26 -9.61
CA GLU A 369 7.04 16.57 -9.61
C GLU A 369 7.73 16.34 -8.26
N CYS A 370 8.97 15.86 -8.32
CA CYS A 370 9.85 15.80 -7.16
C CYS A 370 10.57 17.14 -6.94
N SER A 371 10.31 17.78 -5.78
CA SER A 371 10.87 19.06 -5.34
C SER A 371 12.41 19.12 -5.14
N LEU A 372 13.15 18.09 -5.58
CA LEU A 372 14.61 17.99 -5.52
C LEU A 372 15.24 17.94 -6.91
N CYS A 373 14.52 17.47 -7.92
CA CYS A 373 15.00 17.43 -9.31
C CYS A 373 14.15 18.26 -10.28
N MET A 374 12.98 18.77 -9.86
CA MET A 374 12.02 19.53 -10.68
C MET A 374 11.71 18.80 -11.99
N ARG A 375 11.31 17.54 -11.83
CA ARG A 375 10.92 16.57 -12.87
C ARG A 375 9.88 15.64 -12.25
N LEU A 376 9.08 14.98 -13.10
CA LEU A 376 8.17 13.91 -12.70
C LEU A 376 8.82 12.89 -11.76
N PHE A 377 8.07 12.45 -10.75
CA PHE A 377 8.48 11.39 -9.83
C PHE A 377 8.92 10.14 -10.58
N TYR A 378 10.06 9.58 -10.16
CA TYR A 378 10.55 8.29 -10.58
C TYR A 378 10.92 7.50 -9.32
N GLU A 379 10.22 6.39 -9.09
CA GLU A 379 10.27 5.63 -7.85
C GLU A 379 10.03 6.53 -6.60
N PRO A 380 8.82 7.12 -6.48
CA PRO A 380 8.49 8.01 -5.37
C PRO A 380 8.53 7.26 -4.04
N VAL A 381 9.20 7.81 -3.04
CA VAL A 381 9.25 7.31 -1.67
C VAL A 381 8.75 8.39 -0.71
N ALA A 382 7.79 8.02 0.13
CA ALA A 382 7.29 8.87 1.21
C ALA A 382 8.17 8.71 2.46
N THR A 383 8.63 9.82 3.00
CA THR A 383 9.36 9.89 4.28
C THR A 383 8.40 9.82 5.47
N PRO A 384 8.84 9.34 6.65
CA PRO A 384 8.03 9.33 7.88
C PRO A 384 7.41 10.69 8.28
N CYS A 385 8.01 11.81 7.85
CA CYS A 385 7.48 13.15 8.10
C CYS A 385 6.38 13.59 7.11
N GLY A 386 6.04 12.79 6.10
CA GLY A 386 4.97 13.03 5.14
C GLY A 386 5.38 13.63 3.78
N HIS A 387 6.67 13.81 3.52
CA HIS A 387 7.16 14.37 2.24
C HIS A 387 7.58 13.28 1.27
N THR A 388 7.26 13.44 -0.01
CA THR A 388 7.58 12.46 -1.07
C THR A 388 8.69 12.97 -1.99
N PHE A 389 9.63 12.10 -2.34
CA PHE A 389 10.78 12.38 -3.20
C PHE A 389 11.02 11.20 -4.15
N CYS A 390 11.73 11.38 -5.28
CA CYS A 390 12.32 10.24 -5.99
C CYS A 390 13.36 9.56 -5.07
N ILE A 391 13.40 8.22 -5.03
CA ILE A 391 14.31 7.47 -4.14
C ILE A 391 15.77 7.95 -4.23
N LYS A 392 16.31 8.09 -5.45
CA LYS A 392 17.70 8.54 -5.69
C LYS A 392 17.95 10.01 -5.32
N CYS A 393 16.93 10.85 -5.37
CA CYS A 393 17.04 12.25 -4.92
C CYS A 393 17.11 12.33 -3.39
N LEU A 394 16.27 11.55 -2.69
CA LEU A 394 16.30 11.46 -1.23
C LEU A 394 17.63 10.86 -0.74
N GLU A 395 18.07 9.73 -1.30
CA GLU A 395 19.37 9.11 -0.97
C GLU A 395 20.55 10.08 -1.13
N ARG A 396 20.58 10.86 -2.22
CA ARG A 396 21.62 11.87 -2.46
C ARG A 396 21.58 13.01 -1.43
N CYS A 397 20.41 13.53 -1.07
CA CYS A 397 20.33 14.56 -0.02
C CYS A 397 20.80 14.02 1.34
N MET A 398 20.40 12.79 1.67
CA MET A 398 20.77 12.11 2.92
C MET A 398 22.25 11.73 3.02
N ASP A 399 23.04 11.84 1.94
CA ASP A 399 24.49 11.73 2.03
C ASP A 399 25.15 12.93 2.72
N HIS A 400 24.54 14.11 2.66
CA HIS A 400 25.08 15.33 3.25
C HIS A 400 24.43 15.69 4.60
N ASN A 401 23.15 15.39 4.79
CA ASN A 401 22.41 15.69 6.01
C ASN A 401 21.26 14.67 6.21
N PRO A 402 21.16 13.97 7.34
CA PRO A 402 20.12 12.96 7.58
C PRO A 402 18.72 13.54 7.83
N ASN A 403 18.51 14.85 7.66
CA ASN A 403 17.21 15.51 7.85
C ASN A 403 16.45 15.66 6.52
N CYS A 404 15.11 15.63 6.60
CA CYS A 404 14.21 15.85 5.47
C CYS A 404 14.53 17.18 4.76
N PRO A 405 14.74 17.20 3.43
CA PRO A 405 15.09 18.43 2.71
C PRO A 405 14.08 19.57 2.85
N LEU A 406 12.78 19.26 3.00
CA LEU A 406 11.71 20.24 3.14
C LEU A 406 11.54 20.68 4.61
N CYS A 407 11.00 19.84 5.50
CA CYS A 407 10.68 20.22 6.88
C CYS A 407 11.83 20.15 7.90
N LYS A 408 13.03 19.70 7.50
CA LYS A 408 14.23 19.52 8.37
C LYS A 408 14.08 18.54 9.53
N GLU A 409 12.98 17.78 9.60
CA GLU A 409 12.77 16.68 10.54
C GLU A 409 13.81 15.56 10.34
N ASN A 410 14.33 14.97 11.42
CA ASN A 410 15.43 14.00 11.35
C ASN A 410 14.96 12.63 10.83
N LEU A 411 15.73 12.02 9.92
CA LEU A 411 15.45 10.73 9.30
C LEU A 411 16.57 9.70 9.55
N SER A 412 17.42 9.87 10.57
CA SER A 412 18.57 8.98 10.85
C SER A 412 18.17 7.52 11.07
N GLU A 413 17.01 7.26 11.69
CA GLU A 413 16.49 5.90 11.89
C GLU A 413 15.94 5.30 10.59
N TYR A 414 15.28 6.11 9.77
CA TYR A 414 14.82 5.70 8.44
C TYR A 414 16.00 5.32 7.53
N LEU A 415 17.07 6.12 7.57
CA LEU A 415 18.38 5.82 6.98
C LEU A 415 18.97 4.49 7.46
N ALA A 416 18.91 4.23 8.77
CA ALA A 416 19.46 3.03 9.40
C ALA A 416 18.84 1.74 8.87
N THR A 417 17.53 1.74 8.64
CA THR A 417 16.80 0.56 8.15
C THR A 417 17.01 0.26 6.66
N ARG A 418 17.38 1.26 5.84
CA ARG A 418 17.46 1.19 4.36
C ARG A 418 16.17 0.73 3.65
N GLY A 419 15.05 0.64 4.36
CA GLY A 419 13.77 0.10 3.88
C GLY A 419 12.96 1.07 3.02
N TYR A 420 13.53 1.60 1.94
CA TYR A 420 12.88 2.58 1.06
C TYR A 420 11.82 1.93 0.15
N SER A 421 10.64 1.64 0.70
CA SER A 421 9.49 1.20 -0.10
C SER A 421 8.93 2.34 -0.96
N LYS A 422 8.67 2.07 -2.23
CA LYS A 422 7.98 3.02 -3.12
C LYS A 422 6.55 3.28 -2.63
N THR A 423 6.08 4.52 -2.73
CA THR A 423 4.68 4.89 -2.50
C THR A 423 3.81 4.29 -3.61
N LEU A 424 3.26 3.10 -3.36
CA LEU A 424 2.62 2.27 -4.38
C LEU A 424 1.41 2.97 -5.04
N LEU A 425 0.65 3.75 -4.26
CA LEU A 425 -0.43 4.57 -4.80
C LEU A 425 0.06 5.63 -5.81
N MET A 426 1.28 6.15 -5.65
CA MET A 426 1.84 7.12 -6.61
C MET A 426 2.43 6.43 -7.84
N GLU A 427 3.11 5.29 -7.69
CA GLU A 427 3.53 4.46 -8.84
C GLU A 427 2.31 4.08 -9.71
N GLU A 428 1.21 3.65 -9.09
CA GLU A 428 -0.02 3.23 -9.77
C GLU A 428 -0.77 4.42 -10.42
N VAL A 429 -0.74 5.62 -9.81
CA VAL A 429 -1.26 6.86 -10.43
C VAL A 429 -0.42 7.26 -11.65
N LEU A 430 0.91 7.26 -11.53
CA LEU A 430 1.83 7.57 -12.64
C LEU A 430 1.61 6.58 -13.81
N GLN A 431 1.58 5.27 -13.53
CA GLN A 431 1.43 4.22 -14.53
C GLN A 431 0.06 4.23 -15.24
N ARG A 432 -1.02 4.68 -14.58
CA ARG A 432 -2.37 4.70 -15.16
C ARG A 432 -2.72 6.00 -15.89
N PHE A 433 -2.11 7.13 -15.52
CA PHE A 433 -2.57 8.45 -15.98
C PHE A 433 -1.48 9.35 -16.58
N LEU A 434 -0.19 9.06 -16.34
CA LEU A 434 0.96 9.80 -16.89
C LEU A 434 1.99 8.80 -17.46
N ALA A 435 1.51 7.84 -18.25
CA ALA A 435 2.28 6.68 -18.67
C ALA A 435 3.37 7.03 -19.71
N GLU A 436 3.12 8.02 -20.56
CA GLU A 436 4.06 8.45 -21.60
C GLU A 436 5.19 9.29 -20.98
N GLU A 437 4.84 10.20 -20.08
CA GLU A 437 5.75 11.04 -19.30
C GLU A 437 6.59 10.19 -18.35
N LEU A 438 6.02 9.14 -17.74
CA LEU A 438 6.76 8.17 -16.94
C LEU A 438 7.75 7.35 -17.81
N ALA A 439 7.37 7.00 -19.04
CA ALA A 439 8.25 6.28 -19.97
C ALA A 439 9.42 7.16 -20.44
N GLU A 440 9.19 8.44 -20.76
CA GLU A 440 10.26 9.40 -21.04
C GLU A 440 11.14 9.63 -19.81
N ARG A 441 10.52 9.85 -18.64
CA ARG A 441 11.22 10.04 -17.36
C ARG A 441 12.12 8.86 -17.01
N LYS A 442 11.70 7.63 -17.35
CA LYS A 442 12.48 6.40 -17.22
C LYS A 442 13.62 6.34 -18.24
N LYS A 443 13.35 6.61 -19.52
CA LYS A 443 14.37 6.64 -20.59
C LYS A 443 15.51 7.60 -20.24
N ILE A 444 15.20 8.82 -19.79
CA ILE A 444 16.20 9.81 -19.34
C ILE A 444 17.07 9.23 -18.22
N HIS A 445 16.49 8.49 -17.27
CA HIS A 445 17.25 7.86 -16.20
C HIS A 445 18.17 6.73 -16.71
N GLU A 446 17.69 5.90 -17.64
CA GLU A 446 18.51 4.84 -18.26
C GLU A 446 19.67 5.44 -19.08
N GLU A 447 19.46 6.57 -19.76
CA GLU A 447 20.50 7.33 -20.47
C GLU A 447 21.52 7.95 -19.49
N GLU A 448 21.08 8.61 -18.41
CA GLU A 448 21.93 9.13 -17.33
C GLU A 448 22.79 8.03 -16.69
N MET A 449 22.22 6.83 -16.45
CA MET A 449 22.94 5.70 -15.87
C MET A 449 23.92 5.04 -16.85
N LYS A 450 23.58 4.98 -18.13
CA LYS A 450 24.47 4.49 -19.20
C LYS A 450 25.67 5.41 -19.39
N GLU A 451 25.48 6.73 -19.31
CA GLU A 451 26.56 7.71 -19.31
C GLU A 451 27.51 7.49 -18.13
N LEU A 452 26.97 7.34 -16.91
CA LEU A 452 27.73 7.04 -15.69
C LEU A 452 28.42 5.66 -15.69
N SER A 453 28.03 4.72 -16.56
CA SER A 453 28.72 3.44 -16.72
C SER A 453 29.97 3.50 -17.61
N ASN A 454 30.24 4.63 -18.25
CA ASN A 454 31.31 4.74 -19.24
C ASN A 454 32.70 4.90 -18.60
N LEU A 455 33.34 3.75 -18.34
CA LEU A 455 34.69 3.62 -17.76
C LEU A 455 35.86 4.14 -18.64
N ASN A 456 35.59 4.92 -19.70
CA ASN A 456 36.60 5.60 -20.51
C ASN A 456 36.44 7.13 -20.56
N GLN A 457 35.22 7.67 -20.35
CA GLN A 457 34.94 9.11 -20.50
C GLN A 457 34.69 9.82 -19.16
N GLU A 458 33.92 9.21 -18.26
CA GLU A 458 33.47 9.80 -16.98
C GLU A 458 33.84 8.90 -15.81
N VAL A 459 35.09 8.44 -15.78
CA VAL A 459 35.59 7.53 -14.73
C VAL A 459 35.55 8.25 -13.39
N PRO A 460 34.82 7.74 -12.38
CA PRO A 460 34.85 8.31 -11.04
C PRO A 460 36.24 8.13 -10.43
N ILE A 461 36.85 9.21 -9.93
CA ILE A 461 38.19 9.20 -9.33
C ILE A 461 38.11 9.43 -7.81
N PHE A 462 38.58 8.44 -7.05
CA PHE A 462 38.91 8.57 -5.63
C PHE A 462 40.34 9.10 -5.52
N VAL A 463 40.54 10.14 -4.70
CA VAL A 463 41.84 10.80 -4.53
C VAL A 463 42.34 10.53 -3.12
N CYS A 464 43.38 9.69 -2.97
CA CYS A 464 43.91 9.30 -1.67
C CYS A 464 45.35 8.78 -1.70
N THR A 465 45.60 7.66 -2.38
CA THR A 465 46.87 6.91 -2.28
C THR A 465 47.21 6.21 -3.59
N THR A 466 48.44 5.72 -3.74
CA THR A 466 48.81 4.91 -4.91
C THR A 466 48.19 3.51 -4.79
N ALA A 467 47.31 3.16 -5.72
CA ALA A 467 46.87 1.78 -5.92
C ALA A 467 47.67 1.11 -7.04
N PHE A 468 47.80 -0.22 -6.97
CA PHE A 468 48.54 -1.02 -7.94
C PHE A 468 47.71 -2.23 -8.41
N PRO A 469 47.89 -2.71 -9.66
CA PRO A 469 47.27 -3.93 -10.15
C PRO A 469 47.52 -5.13 -9.24
N THR A 470 46.52 -6.00 -9.10
CA THR A 470 46.48 -7.20 -8.24
C THR A 470 46.52 -6.95 -6.72
N ILE A 471 46.72 -5.71 -6.25
CA ILE A 471 46.86 -5.41 -4.82
C ILE A 471 45.50 -5.02 -4.19
N PRO A 472 45.11 -5.64 -3.06
CA PRO A 472 43.93 -5.22 -2.30
C PRO A 472 44.06 -3.79 -1.77
N CYS A 473 42.97 -3.03 -1.81
CA CYS A 473 42.89 -1.66 -1.30
C CYS A 473 41.58 -1.47 -0.54
N PRO A 474 41.50 -1.88 0.75
CA PRO A 474 40.31 -1.70 1.56
C PRO A 474 40.14 -0.23 1.97
N LEU A 475 38.98 0.36 1.70
CA LEU A 475 38.71 1.78 1.96
C LEU A 475 37.57 1.95 2.98
N HIS A 476 37.74 2.88 3.92
CA HIS A 476 36.67 3.39 4.77
C HIS A 476 36.18 4.74 4.21
N VAL A 477 35.00 4.73 3.59
CA VAL A 477 34.43 5.86 2.85
C VAL A 477 33.40 6.57 3.72
N PHE A 478 33.71 7.79 4.13
CA PHE A 478 32.85 8.61 4.99
C PHE A 478 32.43 9.94 4.38
N GLU A 479 33.19 10.49 3.43
CA GLU A 479 32.84 11.76 2.77
C GLU A 479 31.58 11.62 1.89
N PRO A 480 30.61 12.56 1.96
CA PRO A 480 29.37 12.52 1.17
C PRO A 480 29.56 12.32 -0.34
N ARG A 481 30.53 13.03 -0.94
CA ARG A 481 30.84 12.92 -2.38
C ARG A 481 31.29 11.51 -2.78
N TYR A 482 32.06 10.84 -1.94
CA TYR A 482 32.56 9.49 -2.23
C TYR A 482 31.53 8.41 -1.85
N ARG A 483 30.66 8.65 -0.86
CA ARG A 483 29.47 7.81 -0.61
C ARG A 483 28.57 7.74 -1.84
N LEU A 484 28.28 8.89 -2.47
CA LEU A 484 27.56 8.98 -3.74
C LEU A 484 28.30 8.25 -4.88
N MET A 485 29.62 8.47 -5.00
CA MET A 485 30.47 7.83 -6.02
C MET A 485 30.44 6.29 -5.93
N ILE A 486 30.57 5.73 -4.73
CA ILE A 486 30.51 4.28 -4.50
C ILE A 486 29.10 3.74 -4.75
N ARG A 487 28.03 4.43 -4.29
CA ARG A 487 26.65 4.01 -4.58
C ARG A 487 26.42 3.92 -6.10
N ARG A 488 26.79 4.97 -6.85
CA ARG A 488 26.68 4.98 -8.31
C ARG A 488 27.45 3.86 -8.99
N SER A 489 28.67 3.59 -8.56
CA SER A 489 29.51 2.50 -9.11
C SER A 489 28.87 1.12 -8.89
N MET A 490 28.07 0.95 -7.84
CA MET A 490 27.28 -0.27 -7.62
C MET A 490 25.98 -0.29 -8.43
N GLU A 491 25.32 0.86 -8.59
CA GLU A 491 24.05 1.03 -9.33
C GLU A 491 24.19 0.91 -10.84
N THR A 492 25.27 1.44 -11.43
CA THR A 492 25.60 1.28 -12.86
C THR A 492 26.06 -0.14 -13.20
N GLY A 493 26.29 -0.99 -12.19
CA GLY A 493 26.83 -2.33 -12.34
C GLY A 493 28.32 -2.41 -12.66
N THR A 494 29.01 -1.27 -12.91
CA THR A 494 30.45 -1.27 -13.26
C THR A 494 31.30 -1.82 -12.12
N LYS A 495 30.92 -1.51 -10.87
CA LYS A 495 31.64 -1.84 -9.63
C LYS A 495 33.11 -1.41 -9.68
N GLN A 496 33.43 -0.38 -10.46
CA GLN A 496 34.80 0.10 -10.69
C GLN A 496 34.90 1.61 -10.59
N PHE A 497 36.03 2.09 -10.08
CA PHE A 497 36.42 3.49 -10.02
C PHE A 497 37.95 3.62 -10.07
N GLY A 498 38.45 4.77 -10.51
CA GLY A 498 39.90 5.05 -10.54
C GLY A 498 40.40 5.53 -9.18
N MET A 499 41.62 5.14 -8.83
CA MET A 499 42.35 5.67 -7.67
C MET A 499 43.60 6.43 -8.14
N CYS A 500 43.72 7.67 -7.71
CA CYS A 500 44.90 8.52 -7.92
C CYS A 500 45.41 9.10 -6.60
N ILE A 501 46.67 9.52 -6.58
CA ILE A 501 47.19 10.43 -5.54
C ILE A 501 46.73 11.87 -5.83
N ALA A 502 46.72 12.71 -4.81
CA ALA A 502 46.46 14.14 -4.94
C ALA A 502 47.57 14.85 -5.73
N ASP A 503 47.21 15.95 -6.39
CA ASP A 503 48.12 16.88 -7.05
C ASP A 503 47.66 18.31 -6.75
N ASP A 504 48.55 19.16 -6.23
CA ASP A 504 48.19 20.50 -5.72
C ASP A 504 47.73 21.48 -6.81
N LEU A 505 48.03 21.20 -8.09
CA LEU A 505 47.70 22.05 -9.24
C LEU A 505 46.51 21.51 -10.05
N LYS A 506 46.36 20.17 -10.10
CA LYS A 506 45.37 19.46 -10.93
C LYS A 506 44.26 18.77 -10.14
N GLY A 507 44.33 18.80 -8.80
CA GLY A 507 43.50 18.04 -7.87
C GLY A 507 43.97 16.59 -7.69
N PHE A 508 44.34 15.91 -8.78
CA PHE A 508 44.84 14.53 -8.77
C PHE A 508 45.88 14.29 -9.88
N ALA A 509 46.68 13.23 -9.75
CA ALA A 509 47.76 12.93 -10.68
C ALA A 509 47.29 12.36 -12.04
N ASP A 510 48.10 12.60 -13.08
CA ASP A 510 47.86 12.14 -14.47
C ASP A 510 47.84 10.62 -14.68
N TYR A 511 48.15 9.83 -13.64
CA TYR A 511 48.23 8.37 -13.70
C TYR A 511 47.59 7.75 -12.45
N GLY A 512 46.97 6.59 -12.62
CA GLY A 512 46.29 5.88 -11.53
C GLY A 512 46.03 4.41 -11.85
N CYS A 513 45.28 3.74 -10.96
CA CYS A 513 44.87 2.35 -11.12
C CYS A 513 43.35 2.22 -10.91
N MET A 514 42.68 1.48 -11.80
CA MET A 514 41.28 1.11 -11.63
C MET A 514 41.15 0.08 -10.51
N LEU A 515 40.34 0.41 -9.50
CA LEU A 515 39.95 -0.47 -8.42
C LEU A 515 38.62 -1.15 -8.77
N GLN A 516 38.58 -2.48 -8.64
CA GLN A 516 37.37 -3.30 -8.69
C GLN A 516 36.85 -3.53 -7.28
N VAL A 517 35.61 -3.12 -7.02
CA VAL A 517 34.88 -3.42 -5.78
C VAL A 517 34.55 -4.90 -5.73
N ARG A 518 34.87 -5.53 -4.59
CA ARG A 518 34.59 -6.95 -4.28
C ARG A 518 33.41 -7.10 -3.31
N ASP A 519 33.40 -6.30 -2.25
CA ASP A 519 32.36 -6.26 -1.21
C ASP A 519 32.14 -4.82 -0.73
N VAL A 520 30.91 -4.48 -0.28
CA VAL A 520 30.58 -3.18 0.31
C VAL A 520 29.68 -3.35 1.53
N LYS A 521 30.17 -2.91 2.68
CA LYS A 521 29.42 -2.90 3.95
C LYS A 521 29.03 -1.46 4.26
N PHE A 522 27.76 -1.15 4.03
CA PHE A 522 27.16 0.15 4.37
C PHE A 522 26.75 0.19 5.85
N PHE A 523 26.98 1.33 6.49
CA PHE A 523 26.58 1.59 7.87
C PHE A 523 25.27 2.43 7.94
N PRO A 524 24.59 2.44 9.11
CA PRO A 524 23.39 3.25 9.34
C PRO A 524 23.56 4.75 9.11
N ASP A 525 24.70 5.31 9.51
CA ASP A 525 25.08 6.71 9.27
C ASP A 525 25.45 7.00 7.79
N GLY A 526 25.47 5.96 6.96
CA GLY A 526 25.74 6.02 5.53
C GLY A 526 27.22 6.00 5.14
N ARG A 527 28.15 5.87 6.09
CA ARG A 527 29.52 5.47 5.78
C ARG A 527 29.54 4.08 5.13
N SER A 528 30.66 3.69 4.52
CA SER A 528 30.89 2.30 4.12
C SER A 528 32.33 1.85 4.32
N VAL A 529 32.52 0.54 4.47
CA VAL A 529 33.78 -0.13 4.19
C VAL A 529 33.64 -0.83 2.83
N VAL A 530 34.61 -0.58 1.95
CA VAL A 530 34.65 -1.07 0.57
C VAL A 530 35.90 -1.96 0.45
N ASP A 531 35.72 -3.25 0.16
CA ASP A 531 36.84 -4.11 -0.24
C ASP A 531 37.07 -3.93 -1.74
N THR A 532 38.31 -3.66 -2.14
CA THR A 532 38.67 -3.48 -3.56
C THR A 532 39.99 -4.14 -3.90
N ILE A 533 40.22 -4.37 -5.18
CA ILE A 533 41.50 -4.85 -5.73
C ILE A 533 41.84 -4.04 -6.98
N GLY A 534 43.11 -3.67 -7.15
CA GLY A 534 43.57 -3.03 -8.40
C GLY A 534 43.53 -4.00 -9.58
N VAL A 535 43.09 -3.52 -10.74
CA VAL A 535 42.94 -4.34 -11.96
C VAL A 535 43.86 -3.83 -13.07
N SER A 536 43.60 -2.61 -13.56
CA SER A 536 44.30 -2.03 -14.71
C SER A 536 44.90 -0.68 -14.34
N ARG A 537 45.98 -0.31 -15.01
CA ARG A 537 46.57 1.04 -14.91
C ARG A 537 45.93 1.94 -15.95
N PHE A 538 45.94 3.25 -15.68
CA PHE A 538 45.47 4.24 -16.63
C PHE A 538 46.28 5.52 -16.58
N LYS A 539 46.18 6.27 -17.67
CA LYS A 539 46.61 7.65 -17.83
C LYS A 539 45.38 8.53 -18.03
N VAL A 540 45.38 9.71 -17.43
CA VAL A 540 44.33 10.70 -17.57
C VAL A 540 44.53 11.49 -18.87
N LEU A 541 43.45 11.66 -19.63
CA LEU A 541 43.42 12.47 -20.85
C LEU A 541 42.79 13.85 -20.63
N SER A 542 41.77 13.92 -19.75
CA SER A 542 41.19 15.18 -19.28
C SER A 542 40.57 15.02 -17.90
N HIS A 543 40.71 16.06 -17.07
CA HIS A 543 40.18 16.11 -15.71
C HIS A 543 38.76 16.69 -15.73
N GLY A 544 37.88 16.15 -14.90
CA GLY A 544 36.50 16.59 -14.71
C GLY A 544 36.08 16.56 -13.24
N GLN A 545 34.86 17.01 -12.98
CA GLN A 545 34.24 16.93 -11.66
C GLN A 545 32.73 16.79 -11.83
N ARG A 546 32.12 15.85 -11.10
CA ARG A 546 30.68 15.60 -11.11
C ARG A 546 30.17 15.44 -9.69
N ASP A 547 29.16 16.22 -9.34
CA ASP A 547 28.46 16.13 -8.05
C ASP A 547 29.40 16.17 -6.81
N GLY A 548 30.53 16.87 -6.93
CA GLY A 548 31.51 17.08 -5.87
C GLY A 548 32.72 16.13 -5.89
N TYR A 549 32.66 14.97 -6.55
CA TYR A 549 33.81 14.07 -6.74
C TYR A 549 34.46 14.28 -8.12
N HIS A 550 35.73 13.91 -8.25
CA HIS A 550 36.48 14.06 -9.50
C HIS A 550 36.06 13.00 -10.53
N THR A 551 36.03 13.37 -11.81
CA THR A 551 35.92 12.42 -12.92
C THR A 551 37.10 12.56 -13.87
N ALA A 552 37.33 11.54 -14.69
CA ALA A 552 38.39 11.55 -15.68
C ALA A 552 37.99 10.83 -16.97
N LYS A 553 38.42 11.40 -18.10
CA LYS A 553 38.58 10.65 -19.35
C LYS A 553 39.93 9.95 -19.31
N ILE A 554 39.99 8.66 -19.62
CA ILE A 554 41.21 7.86 -19.44
C ILE A 554 41.62 7.06 -20.68
N GLU A 555 42.92 6.77 -20.73
CA GLU A 555 43.59 5.82 -21.61
C GLU A 555 44.13 4.68 -20.74
N TYR A 556 43.75 3.43 -21.02
CA TYR A 556 44.28 2.27 -20.30
C TYR A 556 45.74 2.02 -20.67
N LEU A 557 46.57 1.68 -19.68
CA LEU A 557 48.00 1.46 -19.88
C LEU A 557 48.38 -0.02 -19.83
N GLU A 558 48.81 -0.52 -20.98
CA GLU A 558 49.35 -1.86 -21.16
C GLU A 558 50.88 -1.83 -21.31
N ASP A 559 51.53 -2.93 -20.96
CA ASP A 559 52.97 -3.11 -21.16
C ASP A 559 53.27 -3.54 -22.60
N LYS A 560 54.25 -2.87 -23.19
CA LYS A 560 54.76 -3.19 -24.52
C LYS A 560 55.45 -4.55 -24.49
N ARG A 561 54.96 -5.48 -25.30
CA ARG A 561 55.59 -6.78 -25.49
C ARG A 561 56.90 -6.65 -26.26
N VAL A 562 57.90 -7.43 -25.84
CA VAL A 562 59.17 -7.61 -26.54
C VAL A 562 59.32 -9.06 -26.96
N GLU A 563 60.05 -9.27 -28.06
CA GLU A 563 60.16 -10.56 -28.75
C GLU A 563 61.63 -10.98 -28.93
N ALA A 564 61.84 -12.24 -29.33
CA ALA A 564 63.15 -12.79 -29.70
C ALA A 564 64.30 -12.48 -28.72
N GLU A 565 65.33 -11.74 -29.16
CA GLU A 565 66.55 -11.49 -28.38
C GLU A 565 66.28 -10.57 -27.16
N GLU A 566 65.42 -9.56 -27.32
CA GLU A 566 65.04 -8.67 -26.21
C GLU A 566 64.25 -9.42 -25.12
N LEU A 567 63.43 -10.40 -25.51
CA LEU A 567 62.74 -11.28 -24.57
C LEU A 567 63.72 -12.17 -23.79
N ALA A 568 64.76 -12.68 -24.45
CA ALA A 568 65.82 -13.46 -23.78
C ALA A 568 66.65 -12.63 -22.79
N GLU A 569 66.81 -11.31 -23.01
CA GLU A 569 67.35 -10.39 -21.99
C GLU A 569 66.34 -10.09 -20.87
N LEU A 570 65.08 -9.84 -21.22
CA LEU A 570 64.02 -9.49 -20.28
C LEU A 570 63.80 -10.62 -19.25
N LEU A 571 63.78 -11.88 -19.70
CA LEU A 571 63.63 -13.05 -18.81
C LEU A 571 64.81 -13.17 -17.84
N LYS A 572 66.05 -12.99 -18.30
CA LYS A 572 67.25 -13.00 -17.43
C LYS A 572 67.21 -11.87 -16.38
N LEU A 573 66.75 -10.68 -16.77
CA LEU A 573 66.59 -9.54 -15.87
C LEU A 573 65.46 -9.79 -14.86
N HIS A 574 64.30 -10.26 -15.33
CA HIS A 574 63.13 -10.60 -14.52
C HIS A 574 63.49 -11.59 -13.41
N ASP A 575 64.11 -12.71 -13.79
CA ASP A 575 64.51 -13.77 -12.85
C ASP A 575 65.51 -13.25 -11.82
N SER A 576 66.55 -12.54 -12.27
CA SER A 576 67.56 -11.96 -11.36
C SER A 576 66.94 -10.96 -10.38
N VAL A 577 65.97 -10.13 -10.79
CA VAL A 577 65.30 -9.16 -9.91
C VAL A 577 64.30 -9.84 -8.97
N TYR A 578 63.60 -10.89 -9.42
CA TYR A 578 62.76 -11.72 -8.56
C TYR A 578 63.58 -12.41 -7.45
N GLU A 579 64.75 -12.97 -7.78
CA GLU A 579 65.68 -13.54 -6.80
C GLU A 579 66.19 -12.49 -5.80
N GLN A 580 66.53 -11.29 -6.26
CA GLN A 580 66.89 -10.16 -5.39
C GLN A 580 65.73 -9.75 -4.46
N ALA A 581 64.49 -9.74 -4.95
CA ALA A 581 63.30 -9.42 -4.16
C ALA A 581 62.98 -10.51 -3.12
N SER A 582 63.08 -11.78 -3.50
CA SER A 582 62.89 -12.93 -2.62
C SER A 582 63.97 -12.99 -1.53
N SER A 583 65.24 -12.80 -1.90
CA SER A 583 66.37 -12.67 -0.97
C SER A 583 66.16 -11.52 0.03
N TRP A 584 65.79 -10.33 -0.45
CA TRP A 584 65.42 -9.21 0.42
C TRP A 584 64.29 -9.56 1.38
N PHE A 585 63.16 -10.09 0.89
CA PHE A 585 61.99 -10.41 1.72
C PHE A 585 62.28 -11.53 2.75
N THR A 586 63.09 -12.53 2.39
CA THR A 586 63.54 -13.56 3.34
C THR A 586 64.51 -13.03 4.40
N SER A 587 65.29 -11.98 4.09
CA SER A 587 66.22 -11.31 5.03
C SER A 587 65.55 -10.33 6.01
N LEU A 588 64.26 -10.00 5.82
CA LEU A 588 63.52 -9.14 6.74
C LEU A 588 63.33 -9.80 8.11
N LYS A 589 63.40 -8.98 9.17
CA LYS A 589 63.08 -9.40 10.54
C LYS A 589 61.65 -9.90 10.64
N ASP A 590 61.41 -10.93 11.45
CA ASP A 590 60.12 -11.63 11.53
C ASP A 590 58.94 -10.72 11.89
N ASN A 591 59.18 -9.67 12.69
CA ASN A 591 58.15 -8.68 13.03
C ASN A 591 57.67 -7.88 11.81
N MET A 592 58.60 -7.37 10.98
CA MET A 592 58.28 -6.68 9.73
C MET A 592 57.63 -7.66 8.73
N LYS A 593 58.18 -8.87 8.63
CA LYS A 593 57.70 -9.93 7.73
C LYS A 593 56.25 -10.32 8.05
N SER A 594 55.93 -10.51 9.34
CA SER A 594 54.57 -10.80 9.82
C SER A 594 53.58 -9.66 9.52
N GLN A 595 54.01 -8.40 9.68
CA GLN A 595 53.17 -7.24 9.34
C GLN A 595 52.86 -7.19 7.84
N ILE A 596 53.86 -7.42 6.98
CA ILE A 596 53.69 -7.46 5.53
C ILE A 596 52.74 -8.60 5.13
N LEU A 597 52.97 -9.82 5.64
CA LEU A 597 52.11 -10.98 5.37
C LEU A 597 50.66 -10.75 5.81
N SER A 598 50.43 -10.07 6.93
CA SER A 598 49.09 -9.78 7.45
C SER A 598 48.31 -8.71 6.67
N HIS A 599 48.96 -7.92 5.81
CA HIS A 599 48.31 -6.83 5.07
C HIS A 599 48.33 -7.04 3.54
N PHE A 600 49.46 -7.50 2.99
CA PHE A 600 49.66 -7.71 1.55
C PHE A 600 49.70 -9.19 1.15
N GLY A 601 49.61 -10.12 2.11
CA GLY A 601 49.80 -11.55 1.87
C GLY A 601 51.26 -11.90 1.53
N HIS A 602 51.46 -13.10 0.99
CA HIS A 602 52.77 -13.58 0.56
C HIS A 602 53.22 -12.92 -0.76
N LEU A 603 54.54 -12.78 -0.93
CA LEU A 603 55.16 -12.45 -2.22
C LEU A 603 54.63 -13.45 -3.29
N PRO A 604 53.97 -12.98 -4.37
CA PRO A 604 53.47 -13.86 -5.42
C PRO A 604 54.59 -14.68 -6.06
N SER A 605 54.27 -15.90 -6.48
CA SER A 605 55.18 -16.77 -7.23
C SER A 605 55.62 -16.13 -8.54
N LYS A 606 56.85 -16.40 -8.96
CA LYS A 606 57.39 -15.96 -10.26
C LYS A 606 56.50 -16.42 -11.41
N ASP A 607 55.99 -15.46 -12.19
CA ASP A 607 55.18 -15.73 -13.38
C ASP A 607 55.99 -16.50 -14.46
N PRO A 608 55.44 -17.57 -15.08
CA PRO A 608 56.12 -18.30 -16.14
C PRO A 608 56.28 -17.51 -17.45
N ASP A 609 55.28 -16.69 -17.78
CA ASP A 609 55.35 -15.66 -18.82
C ASP A 609 55.09 -14.29 -18.15
N PRO A 610 56.12 -13.44 -17.99
CA PRO A 610 55.96 -12.13 -17.38
C PRO A 610 55.21 -11.11 -18.26
N GLN A 611 54.91 -11.45 -19.53
CA GLN A 611 54.17 -10.61 -20.47
C GLN A 611 52.69 -11.03 -20.63
N ALA A 612 52.25 -12.09 -19.93
CA ALA A 612 50.88 -12.60 -20.00
C ALA A 612 49.84 -11.58 -19.50
N SER A 613 50.17 -10.86 -18.43
CA SER A 613 49.35 -9.78 -17.85
C SER A 613 49.54 -8.47 -18.63
N PRO A 614 48.47 -7.74 -19.01
CA PRO A 614 48.59 -6.41 -19.62
C PRO A 614 49.30 -5.37 -18.72
N SER A 615 49.35 -5.58 -17.41
CA SER A 615 50.15 -4.74 -16.49
C SER A 615 51.44 -5.43 -16.01
N GLY A 616 51.86 -6.53 -16.64
CA GLY A 616 53.03 -7.29 -16.23
C GLY A 616 52.87 -8.04 -14.89
N PRO A 617 53.98 -8.55 -14.32
CA PRO A 617 53.98 -9.52 -13.22
C PRO A 617 53.34 -9.01 -11.92
N ALA A 618 52.57 -9.84 -11.25
CA ALA A 618 51.88 -9.48 -10.00
C ALA A 618 52.88 -9.18 -8.86
N TRP A 619 54.00 -9.90 -8.81
CA TRP A 619 55.03 -9.72 -7.79
C TRP A 619 55.72 -8.34 -7.86
N CYS A 620 55.82 -7.73 -9.05
CA CYS A 620 56.35 -6.38 -9.22
C CYS A 620 55.48 -5.35 -8.49
N TRP A 621 54.15 -5.48 -8.60
CA TRP A 621 53.18 -4.59 -7.97
C TRP A 621 53.10 -4.79 -6.46
N TRP A 622 53.16 -6.05 -6.00
CA TRP A 622 53.25 -6.39 -4.59
C TRP A 622 54.49 -5.74 -3.95
N LEU A 623 55.65 -5.87 -4.63
CA LEU A 623 56.90 -5.31 -4.15
C LEU A 623 56.88 -3.76 -4.10
N LEU A 624 56.25 -3.11 -5.07
CA LEU A 624 56.10 -1.64 -5.09
C LEU A 624 55.12 -1.10 -4.03
N ALA A 625 54.14 -1.92 -3.61
CA ALA A 625 53.23 -1.61 -2.51
C ALA A 625 53.87 -1.79 -1.12
N VAL A 626 54.78 -2.77 -0.99
CA VAL A 626 55.45 -3.12 0.26
C VAL A 626 56.73 -2.27 0.52
N LEU A 627 57.42 -1.83 -0.53
CA LEU A 627 58.65 -1.01 -0.38
C LEU A 627 58.33 0.42 0.08
N PRO A 628 59.12 1.00 1.01
CA PRO A 628 58.92 2.36 1.51
C PRO A 628 59.37 3.41 0.48
N LEU A 629 58.54 3.63 -0.53
CA LEU A 629 58.75 4.57 -1.62
C LEU A 629 57.86 5.81 -1.47
N GLU A 630 58.39 6.97 -1.83
CA GLU A 630 57.60 8.19 -1.97
C GLU A 630 56.58 8.06 -3.12
N ASN A 631 55.39 8.62 -2.95
CA ASN A 631 54.29 8.57 -3.93
C ASN A 631 54.73 8.99 -5.34
N ARG A 632 55.63 9.97 -5.47
CA ARG A 632 56.17 10.42 -6.76
C ARG A 632 57.01 9.33 -7.46
N ALA A 633 57.79 8.56 -6.70
CA ALA A 633 58.56 7.44 -7.24
C ALA A 633 57.65 6.27 -7.62
N GLN A 634 56.65 5.95 -6.78
CA GLN A 634 55.62 4.96 -7.09
C GLN A 634 54.85 5.29 -8.37
N LEU A 635 54.35 6.52 -8.49
CA LEU A 635 53.64 7.02 -9.68
C LEU A 635 54.50 6.92 -10.95
N THR A 636 55.79 7.28 -10.85
CA THR A 636 56.74 7.19 -11.96
C THR A 636 56.90 5.76 -12.47
N ILE A 637 56.90 4.76 -11.58
CA ILE A 637 57.02 3.34 -11.94
C ILE A 637 55.68 2.74 -12.41
N LEU A 638 54.55 3.21 -11.88
CA LEU A 638 53.20 2.88 -12.32
C LEU A 638 53.00 3.26 -13.81
N ALA A 639 53.44 4.45 -14.19
CA ALA A 639 53.32 5.02 -15.53
C ALA A 639 54.20 4.35 -16.61
N MET A 640 55.19 3.52 -16.23
CA MET A 640 56.07 2.86 -17.22
C MET A 640 55.30 1.80 -18.03
N THR A 641 55.40 1.85 -19.36
CA THR A 641 54.87 0.82 -20.29
C THR A 641 55.95 -0.15 -20.79
N SER A 642 57.15 -0.08 -20.21
CA SER A 642 58.27 -0.99 -20.47
C SER A 642 58.55 -1.80 -19.21
N LEU A 643 58.38 -3.12 -19.29
CA LEU A 643 58.67 -4.01 -18.17
C LEU A 643 60.19 -4.05 -17.86
N LYS A 644 61.04 -3.95 -18.90
CA LYS A 644 62.51 -3.87 -18.78
C LYS A 644 62.91 -2.68 -17.90
N ASP A 645 62.34 -1.50 -18.16
CA ASP A 645 62.65 -0.28 -17.39
C ASP A 645 62.07 -0.33 -15.97
N ARG A 646 60.86 -0.87 -15.78
CA ARG A 646 60.29 -1.09 -14.43
C ARG A 646 61.14 -2.07 -13.62
N LEU A 647 61.63 -3.15 -14.20
CA LEU A 647 62.54 -4.08 -13.52
C LEU A 647 63.89 -3.42 -13.16
N VAL A 648 64.45 -2.57 -14.04
CA VAL A 648 65.65 -1.78 -13.72
C VAL A 648 65.37 -0.79 -12.57
N ALA A 649 64.22 -0.13 -12.56
CA ALA A 649 63.81 0.78 -11.49
C ALA A 649 63.65 0.04 -10.15
N ILE A 650 62.90 -1.06 -10.13
CA ILE A 650 62.73 -1.95 -8.96
C ILE A 650 64.10 -2.42 -8.44
N ARG A 651 65.00 -2.86 -9.33
CA ARG A 651 66.35 -3.29 -8.95
C ARG A 651 67.16 -2.17 -8.28
N ARG A 652 67.09 -0.94 -8.78
CA ARG A 652 67.74 0.23 -8.15
C ARG A 652 67.19 0.50 -6.75
N VAL A 653 65.88 0.37 -6.55
CA VAL A 653 65.25 0.50 -5.22
C VAL A 653 65.69 -0.62 -4.28
N LEU A 654 65.67 -1.88 -4.72
CA LEU A 654 66.16 -3.01 -3.93
C LEU A 654 67.63 -2.82 -3.48
N ILE A 655 68.50 -2.37 -4.39
CA ILE A 655 69.91 -2.06 -4.07
C ILE A 655 70.02 -0.91 -3.06
N PHE A 656 69.14 0.10 -3.12
CA PHE A 656 69.12 1.20 -2.16
C PHE A 656 68.63 0.76 -0.77
N VAL A 657 67.58 -0.07 -0.70
CA VAL A 657 66.98 -0.54 0.56
C VAL A 657 67.80 -1.65 1.23
N THR A 658 68.53 -2.46 0.46
CA THR A 658 69.44 -3.50 1.00
C THR A 658 70.81 -2.97 1.45
N ARG A 659 71.22 -1.77 1.00
CA ARG A 659 72.39 -1.09 1.55
C ARG A 659 72.14 -0.70 3.00
N LYS A 660 72.81 -1.41 3.92
CA LYS A 660 72.89 -1.01 5.33
C LYS A 660 73.28 0.47 5.40
N ARG A 661 72.47 1.29 6.09
CA ARG A 661 72.94 2.59 6.57
C ARG A 661 74.10 2.33 7.55
N PRO A 662 75.22 3.07 7.46
CA PRO A 662 76.35 2.92 8.36
C PRO A 662 75.98 3.32 9.80
#